data_AF-A0A1E4SEE2-F1
#
_entry.id   AF-A0A1E4SEE2-F1
#
_cell.length_a   1.000
_cell.length_b   1.000
_cell.length_c   1.000
_cell.angle_alpha   90.00
_cell.angle_beta   90.00
_cell.angle_gamma   90.00
#
_symmetry.space_group_name_H-M   'P 1'
#
loop_
_entity.id
_entity.type
_entity.pdbx_description
1 polymer ?
#
loop_
_entity_poly.entity_id
_entity_poly.type
_entity_poly.pdbx_seq_one_letter_code
_entity_poly.pdbx_strand_id
1 'polypeptide(L)'
;MNSIRDTISRIGRSARQIKSFTNNHVSASKVKPLTKDQSSKIINRPNSKHIEDPQQYLHKYQTKLYRDFLEPLGIPNLKIFNDDLPKYDDDTAILNWTRKSNSKQINVFLLQDRMLFEKMMDTLILLTPSKLRGANKDNALSKNHLLHQQEHESSRMQSSWPTDYYEEVPPIPQPLTKQSFQEYIYVLTHTRFHYKNSLSLSSGIIAEILLYTHKLTNEEFRPYRSVHTYNYLIKYFGFDKHQSSFARELLLVMNKDGHKPNIDTINNLLKLCQIHSRIRSNTNTYQIIMKYLKLCRDLNIEINLSTYNRVYDAINNIFLREIFLTKIQLIDLLILKNLIIKILDDFASTTKDTTELIKFINTDLNQKAWHDDSKLLNKVIYHRGLNLRPLNNLQDNGELEKLWLFVGASNLAIDQYTLKALIESIRKNNHITHNKPYLMLSIYFNLVPKIQGPVDSPRIYKDMIEEMITSADLKCSAFMIKGMIHEATMALKLPREITHYDNEKQSMPENYKIIRRIVGDRMDVIEAKIEYSNKYSSKIAPLHTEMTQQEKIKWDEMKAMLAIRPTHRLLAIPPQEILDFLGDPEEVEVPTDYILRYKKIQRKKYQGARIKARENKITEGIDKHTRNHMIERSILARAL
;
A
#
# COMPACT_ATOMS: atom_id res chain seq x y z
N MET A 1 25.47 -7.73 -18.82
CA MET A 1 24.49 -8.03 -17.75
C MET A 1 24.99 -9.06 -16.72
N ASN A 2 26.19 -9.65 -16.87
CA ASN A 2 26.74 -10.64 -15.92
C ASN A 2 27.40 -10.04 -14.66
N SER A 3 27.79 -8.75 -14.62
CA SER A 3 28.52 -8.20 -13.45
C SER A 3 27.64 -8.05 -12.20
N ILE A 4 26.37 -7.67 -12.35
CA ILE A 4 25.42 -7.50 -11.23
C ILE A 4 25.13 -8.86 -10.57
N ARG A 5 24.96 -9.91 -11.39
CA ARG A 5 24.79 -11.30 -10.96
C ARG A 5 25.98 -11.74 -10.09
N ASP A 6 27.20 -11.57 -10.62
CA ASP A 6 28.42 -11.98 -9.93
C ASP A 6 28.70 -11.16 -8.67
N THR A 7 28.29 -9.89 -8.64
CA THR A 7 28.53 -9.01 -7.49
C THR A 7 27.46 -9.18 -6.41
N ILE A 8 26.17 -9.28 -6.74
CA ILE A 8 25.12 -9.61 -5.78
C ILE A 8 25.40 -10.99 -5.15
N SER A 9 25.86 -11.98 -5.94
CA SER A 9 26.38 -13.25 -5.41
C SER A 9 27.59 -13.06 -4.48
N ARG A 10 28.55 -12.18 -4.79
CA ARG A 10 29.67 -11.84 -3.88
C ARG A 10 29.22 -11.17 -2.58
N ILE A 11 28.15 -10.37 -2.63
CA ILE A 11 27.57 -9.66 -1.47
C ILE A 11 26.81 -10.62 -0.56
N GLY A 12 26.07 -11.59 -1.13
CA GLY A 12 25.48 -12.65 -0.33
C GLY A 12 26.56 -13.39 0.48
N ARG A 13 27.72 -13.69 -0.13
CA ARG A 13 28.83 -14.34 0.59
C ARG A 13 29.35 -13.54 1.80
N SER A 14 29.04 -12.25 1.94
CA SER A 14 29.33 -11.47 3.15
C SER A 14 28.15 -11.32 4.11
N ALA A 15 26.92 -11.60 3.69
CA ALA A 15 25.74 -11.67 4.58
C ALA A 15 25.71 -12.94 5.47
N ARG A 16 26.83 -13.69 5.56
CA ARG A 16 27.00 -15.00 6.23
C ARG A 16 26.79 -15.02 7.75
N GLN A 17 26.29 -13.97 8.39
CA GLN A 17 26.31 -13.82 9.84
C GLN A 17 24.93 -13.69 10.52
N ILE A 18 23.88 -14.32 9.97
CA ILE A 18 22.56 -14.32 10.60
C ILE A 18 22.10 -15.76 10.80
N LYS A 19 22.07 -16.21 12.06
CA LYS A 19 21.42 -17.47 12.45
C LYS A 19 20.04 -17.19 13.06
N SER A 20 19.11 -18.01 12.61
CA SER A 20 17.72 -18.23 13.04
C SER A 20 17.57 -18.51 14.54
N PHE A 21 16.47 -18.05 15.14
CA PHE A 21 15.41 -18.85 15.80
C PHE A 21 14.49 -17.92 16.60
N THR A 22 13.18 -17.93 16.32
CA THR A 22 12.12 -17.66 17.31
C THR A 22 10.83 -18.36 16.86
N ASN A 23 10.59 -19.55 17.42
CA ASN A 23 9.24 -20.07 17.62
C ASN A 23 8.80 -19.60 19.00
N ASN A 24 7.65 -18.95 19.09
CA ASN A 24 6.81 -18.96 20.29
C ASN A 24 5.37 -18.66 19.87
N HIS A 25 4.53 -19.68 20.00
CA HIS A 25 3.10 -19.60 19.85
C HIS A 25 2.51 -18.78 20.99
N VAL A 26 1.78 -17.70 20.65
CA VAL A 26 0.87 -17.03 21.58
C VAL A 26 -0.54 -17.37 21.14
N SER A 27 -1.27 -18.03 22.02
CA SER A 27 -2.66 -18.44 21.90
C SER A 27 -3.58 -17.21 21.91
N ALA A 28 -4.32 -17.01 20.82
CA ALA A 28 -5.35 -15.98 20.73
C ALA A 28 -6.66 -16.45 21.38
N SER A 29 -7.16 -15.66 22.33
CA SER A 29 -8.44 -15.87 22.99
C SER A 29 -9.62 -15.47 22.09
N LYS A 30 -10.68 -16.27 22.18
CA LYS A 30 -11.92 -16.17 21.40
C LYS A 30 -12.68 -14.87 21.72
N VAL A 31 -12.89 -14.04 20.71
CA VAL A 31 -13.90 -12.97 20.74
C VAL A 31 -15.11 -13.42 19.91
N LYS A 32 -16.27 -13.48 20.55
CA LYS A 32 -17.56 -13.86 19.95
C LYS A 32 -17.99 -12.79 18.92
N PRO A 33 -18.57 -13.19 17.77
CA PRO A 33 -19.14 -12.24 16.83
C PRO A 33 -20.48 -11.73 17.37
N LEU A 34 -20.57 -10.42 17.63
CA LEU A 34 -21.86 -9.75 17.76
C LEU A 34 -22.32 -9.33 16.36
N THR A 35 -23.34 -10.02 15.86
CA THR A 35 -24.26 -9.49 14.85
C THR A 35 -24.97 -8.26 15.42
N LYS A 36 -24.84 -7.10 14.78
CA LYS A 36 -25.78 -6.00 14.97
C LYS A 36 -26.17 -5.33 13.66
N ASP A 37 -27.43 -4.95 13.66
CA ASP A 37 -28.30 -4.62 12.56
C ASP A 37 -27.95 -3.34 11.79
N GLN A 38 -28.54 -3.29 10.59
CA GLN A 38 -28.70 -2.13 9.75
C GLN A 38 -29.20 -0.93 10.55
N SER A 39 -28.32 0.05 10.80
CA SER A 39 -28.75 1.36 11.26
C SER A 39 -28.96 2.29 10.06
N SER A 40 -30.21 2.66 9.82
CA SER A 40 -30.58 3.68 8.85
C SER A 40 -30.45 5.07 9.50
N LYS A 41 -29.34 5.76 9.25
CA LYS A 41 -29.24 7.20 9.56
C LYS A 41 -29.67 8.01 8.33
N ILE A 42 -30.72 8.81 8.50
CA ILE A 42 -31.11 9.87 7.56
C ILE A 42 -30.12 11.03 7.76
N ILE A 43 -29.46 11.47 6.68
CA ILE A 43 -28.48 12.57 6.73
C ILE A 43 -29.08 13.77 6.03
N ASN A 44 -29.33 14.83 6.80
CA ASN A 44 -29.79 16.11 6.28
C ASN A 44 -28.77 16.69 5.28
N ARG A 45 -29.21 17.02 4.07
CA ARG A 45 -28.39 17.82 3.15
C ARG A 45 -28.34 19.28 3.64
N PRO A 46 -27.16 19.89 3.79
CA PRO A 46 -27.10 21.32 4.07
C PRO A 46 -27.65 22.11 2.88
N ASN A 47 -28.50 23.08 3.23
CA ASN A 47 -29.18 24.01 2.32
C ASN A 47 -28.15 24.84 1.54
N SER A 48 -28.31 24.89 0.22
CA SER A 48 -27.49 25.74 -0.65
C SER A 48 -27.94 27.19 -0.54
N LYS A 49 -27.19 28.01 0.19
CA LYS A 49 -27.18 29.45 -0.09
C LYS A 49 -26.16 29.68 -1.19
N HIS A 50 -26.58 30.32 -2.28
CA HIS A 50 -25.70 30.73 -3.37
C HIS A 50 -24.63 31.67 -2.83
N ILE A 51 -23.38 31.23 -2.85
CA ILE A 51 -22.21 32.10 -2.70
C ILE A 51 -21.62 32.27 -4.10
N GLU A 52 -21.31 33.51 -4.47
CA GLU A 52 -20.68 33.85 -5.73
C GLU A 52 -19.27 33.21 -5.84
N ASP A 53 -19.05 32.57 -6.97
CA ASP A 53 -17.83 31.88 -7.45
C ASP A 53 -16.98 31.05 -6.44
N PRO A 54 -17.50 29.92 -5.93
CA PRO A 54 -16.76 29.03 -5.04
C PRO A 54 -15.51 28.40 -5.68
N GLN A 55 -15.41 28.38 -7.02
CA GLN A 55 -14.36 27.64 -7.74
C GLN A 55 -12.95 28.19 -7.48
N GLN A 56 -12.78 29.51 -7.31
CA GLN A 56 -11.47 30.11 -7.07
C GLN A 56 -10.89 29.76 -5.68
N TYR A 57 -11.74 29.69 -4.65
CA TYR A 57 -11.33 29.37 -3.28
C TYR A 57 -11.04 27.87 -3.05
N LEU A 58 -11.60 27.00 -3.89
CA LEU A 58 -11.47 25.54 -3.76
C LEU A 58 -10.17 24.99 -4.39
N HIS A 59 -9.56 25.71 -5.34
CA HIS A 59 -8.34 25.29 -6.04
C HIS A 59 -7.10 25.24 -5.13
N LYS A 60 -7.13 25.86 -3.94
CA LYS A 60 -6.03 25.86 -2.95
C LYS A 60 -6.45 25.36 -1.56
N TYR A 61 -7.55 24.60 -1.44
CA TYR A 61 -8.07 24.15 -0.13
C TYR A 61 -7.01 23.51 0.77
N GLN A 62 -6.22 22.57 0.24
CA GLN A 62 -5.18 21.89 1.02
C GLN A 62 -4.07 22.85 1.47
N THR A 63 -3.64 23.76 0.59
CA THR A 63 -2.69 24.80 0.93
C THR A 63 -3.23 25.69 2.05
N LYS A 64 -4.51 26.11 1.97
CA LYS A 64 -5.14 26.92 3.02
C LYS A 64 -5.20 26.19 4.36
N LEU A 65 -5.59 24.91 4.34
CA LEU A 65 -5.64 24.05 5.53
C LEU A 65 -4.25 23.90 6.19
N TYR A 66 -3.19 23.74 5.40
CA TYR A 66 -1.82 23.70 5.93
C TYR A 66 -1.30 25.07 6.36
N ARG A 67 -1.67 26.16 5.68
CA ARG A 67 -1.36 27.53 6.11
C ARG A 67 -1.98 27.80 7.49
N ASP A 68 -3.26 27.49 7.68
CA ASP A 68 -3.97 27.61 8.97
C ASP A 68 -3.29 26.77 10.07
N PHE A 69 -2.89 25.54 9.75
CA PHE A 69 -2.17 24.69 10.69
C PHE A 69 -0.78 25.24 11.09
N LEU A 70 -0.07 25.88 10.15
CA LEU A 70 1.30 26.37 10.34
C LEU A 70 1.38 27.84 10.79
N GLU A 71 0.29 28.61 10.67
CA GLU A 71 0.22 30.02 11.09
C GLU A 71 0.71 30.25 12.53
N PRO A 72 0.38 29.40 13.52
CA PRO A 72 0.89 29.55 14.89
C PRO A 72 2.40 29.44 15.02
N LEU A 73 3.14 28.98 14.00
CA LEU A 73 4.60 29.01 14.00
C LEU A 73 5.15 30.44 14.03
N GLY A 74 4.42 31.41 13.47
CA GLY A 74 4.89 32.80 13.37
C GLY A 74 6.12 32.96 12.47
N ILE A 75 6.26 32.11 11.45
CA ILE A 75 7.37 32.16 10.48
C ILE A 75 6.78 32.57 9.12
N PRO A 76 6.71 33.88 8.79
CA PRO A 76 6.06 34.35 7.58
C PRO A 76 6.79 33.92 6.30
N ASN A 77 8.10 33.67 6.38
CA ASN A 77 8.94 33.33 5.23
C ASN A 77 8.91 31.84 4.86
N LEU A 78 8.01 31.03 5.43
CA LEU A 78 7.85 29.65 4.99
C LEU A 78 7.35 29.61 3.54
N LYS A 79 7.86 28.65 2.77
CA LYS A 79 7.52 28.50 1.35
C LYS A 79 6.02 28.41 1.12
N ILE A 80 5.29 27.80 2.05
CA ILE A 80 3.84 27.65 1.93
C ILE A 80 3.09 29.00 1.97
N PHE A 81 3.63 30.03 2.63
CA PHE A 81 3.04 31.38 2.71
C PHE A 81 3.48 32.29 1.56
N ASN A 82 4.55 31.95 0.86
CA ASN A 82 5.06 32.75 -0.25
C ASN A 82 4.37 32.36 -1.57
N ASP A 83 3.38 33.17 -1.99
CA ASP A 83 2.69 33.00 -3.27
C ASP A 83 3.53 33.47 -4.48
N ASP A 84 4.64 34.19 -4.26
CA ASP A 84 5.53 34.76 -5.29
C ASP A 84 6.74 33.86 -5.63
N LEU A 85 6.75 32.61 -5.16
CA LEU A 85 7.80 31.66 -5.53
C LEU A 85 7.81 31.43 -7.05
N PRO A 86 9.00 31.29 -7.66
CA PRO A 86 9.09 30.97 -9.07
C PRO A 86 8.32 29.68 -9.36
N LYS A 87 7.59 29.69 -10.49
CA LYS A 87 6.86 28.51 -10.95
C LYS A 87 7.83 27.33 -11.03
N TYR A 88 7.36 26.18 -10.57
CA TYR A 88 8.14 24.96 -10.64
C TYR A 88 8.47 24.64 -12.10
N ASP A 89 9.75 24.45 -12.40
CA ASP A 89 10.22 24.09 -13.75
C ASP A 89 9.84 22.63 -14.04
N ASP A 90 8.64 22.47 -14.60
CA ASP A 90 8.06 21.18 -14.97
C ASP A 90 8.85 20.50 -16.09
N ASP A 91 9.39 21.28 -17.04
CA ASP A 91 10.09 20.75 -18.22
C ASP A 91 11.40 20.09 -17.82
N THR A 92 12.22 20.76 -17.01
CA THR A 92 13.44 20.16 -16.45
C THR A 92 13.12 18.93 -15.61
N ALA A 93 12.03 18.96 -14.84
CA ALA A 93 11.64 17.84 -13.99
C ALA A 93 11.20 16.62 -14.82
N ILE A 94 10.47 16.84 -15.92
CA ILE A 94 10.07 15.81 -16.89
C ILE A 94 11.30 15.26 -17.59
N LEU A 95 12.22 16.11 -18.05
CA LEU A 95 13.47 15.67 -18.68
C LEU A 95 14.30 14.81 -17.74
N ASN A 96 14.49 15.24 -16.49
CA ASN A 96 15.20 14.48 -15.46
C ASN A 96 14.51 13.13 -15.18
N TRP A 97 13.18 13.11 -15.13
CA TRP A 97 12.43 11.88 -14.90
C TRP A 97 12.56 10.90 -16.07
N THR A 98 12.36 11.37 -17.29
CA THR A 98 12.49 10.58 -18.52
C THR A 98 13.90 9.99 -18.65
N ARG A 99 14.93 10.78 -18.32
CA ARG A 99 16.33 10.33 -18.28
C ARG A 99 16.56 9.23 -17.24
N LYS A 100 15.94 9.33 -16.05
CA LYS A 100 16.01 8.31 -14.98
C LYS A 100 15.25 7.02 -15.34
N SER A 101 14.15 7.12 -16.09
CA SER A 101 13.31 5.97 -16.45
C SER A 101 13.77 5.22 -17.70
N ASN A 102 14.64 5.83 -18.53
CA ASN A 102 15.08 5.24 -19.79
C ASN A 102 16.29 4.30 -19.58
N SER A 103 16.08 3.00 -19.82
CA SER A 103 17.11 1.97 -19.65
C SER A 103 18.37 2.17 -20.51
N LYS A 104 18.24 2.83 -21.66
CA LYS A 104 19.36 3.11 -22.57
C LYS A 104 20.30 4.23 -22.07
N GLN A 105 19.84 5.09 -21.16
CA GLN A 105 20.61 6.24 -20.65
C GLN A 105 21.17 6.03 -19.22
N ILE A 106 20.98 4.83 -18.64
CA ILE A 106 21.42 4.49 -17.27
C ILE A 106 22.93 4.72 -17.06
N ASN A 107 23.76 4.45 -18.07
CA ASN A 107 25.22 4.59 -17.98
C ASN A 107 25.69 6.05 -17.96
N VAL A 108 25.00 6.95 -18.67
CA VAL A 108 25.31 8.39 -18.67
C VAL A 108 24.97 9.01 -17.31
N PHE A 109 23.88 8.56 -16.69
CA PHE A 109 23.46 8.99 -15.36
C PHE A 109 24.37 8.45 -14.25
N LEU A 110 24.93 7.24 -14.42
CA LEU A 110 25.92 6.69 -13.50
C LEU A 110 27.08 7.68 -13.31
N LEU A 111 27.63 8.24 -14.39
CA LEU A 111 28.78 9.15 -14.31
C LEU A 111 28.44 10.47 -13.59
N GLN A 112 27.25 11.03 -13.83
CA GLN A 112 26.83 12.30 -13.22
C GLN A 112 26.50 12.17 -11.74
N ASP A 113 25.78 11.11 -11.37
CA ASP A 113 25.34 10.91 -9.99
C ASP A 113 26.40 10.25 -9.11
N ARG A 114 27.42 9.59 -9.71
CA ARG A 114 28.47 8.91 -8.97
C ARG A 114 29.17 9.84 -7.98
N MET A 115 29.56 11.05 -8.37
CA MET A 115 30.25 11.96 -7.43
C MET A 115 29.38 12.31 -6.21
N LEU A 116 28.09 12.57 -6.40
CA LEU A 116 27.16 12.87 -5.31
C LEU A 116 26.86 11.64 -4.46
N PHE A 117 26.74 10.48 -5.11
CA PHE A 117 26.56 9.19 -4.46
C PHE A 117 27.76 8.82 -3.58
N GLU A 118 28.99 8.97 -4.10
CA GLU A 118 30.23 8.70 -3.36
C GLU A 118 30.31 9.59 -2.12
N LYS A 119 30.11 10.91 -2.28
CA LYS A 119 30.06 11.85 -1.15
C LYS A 119 28.98 11.49 -0.11
N MET A 120 27.81 11.04 -0.57
CA MET A 120 26.73 10.59 0.29
C MET A 120 27.13 9.33 1.06
N MET A 121 27.76 8.36 0.39
CA MET A 121 28.25 7.13 1.02
C MET A 121 29.35 7.40 2.03
N ASP A 122 30.31 8.26 1.71
CA ASP A 122 31.39 8.61 2.62
C ASP A 122 30.83 9.31 3.87
N THR A 123 29.84 10.18 3.69
CA THR A 123 29.12 10.81 4.82
C THR A 123 28.38 9.76 5.65
N LEU A 124 27.70 8.81 5.02
CA LEU A 124 26.98 7.74 5.71
C LEU A 124 27.94 6.87 6.53
N ILE A 125 29.05 6.44 5.93
CA ILE A 125 30.09 5.63 6.58
C ILE A 125 30.71 6.39 7.74
N LEU A 126 31.04 7.66 7.55
CA LEU A 126 31.63 8.50 8.61
C LEU A 126 30.72 8.58 9.84
N LEU A 127 29.40 8.63 9.65
CA LEU A 127 28.43 8.72 10.73
C LEU A 127 28.10 7.37 11.38
N THR A 128 28.53 6.25 10.81
CA THR A 128 28.23 4.91 11.31
C THR A 128 28.87 4.65 12.66
N PRO A 129 28.08 4.37 13.71
CA PRO A 129 28.62 3.99 15.01
C PRO A 129 29.49 2.74 14.91
N SER A 130 30.60 2.72 15.66
CA SER A 130 31.53 1.58 15.70
C SER A 130 30.84 0.27 16.10
N LYS A 131 29.82 0.34 16.97
CA LYS A 131 29.00 -0.81 17.40
C LYS A 131 28.25 -1.54 16.28
N LEU A 132 28.07 -0.91 15.12
CA LEU A 132 27.43 -1.48 13.93
C LEU A 132 28.42 -2.08 12.93
N ARG A 133 29.73 -1.80 13.09
CA ARG A 133 30.81 -2.30 12.23
C ARG A 133 31.38 -3.60 12.80
N GLY A 134 31.71 -4.55 11.95
CA GLY A 134 32.08 -5.91 12.35
C GLY A 134 33.42 -6.06 13.08
N ALA A 135 34.32 -5.07 12.98
CA ALA A 135 35.66 -5.10 13.58
C ALA A 135 35.68 -5.13 15.13
N ASN A 136 34.56 -4.92 15.82
CA ASN A 136 34.50 -4.87 17.29
C ASN A 136 33.75 -6.05 17.95
N LYS A 137 33.39 -7.11 17.22
CA LYS A 137 32.58 -8.21 17.78
C LYS A 137 32.94 -9.59 17.21
N ASP A 138 33.83 -10.30 17.88
CA ASP A 138 34.21 -11.69 17.54
C ASP A 138 33.13 -12.73 17.89
N ASN A 139 32.06 -12.34 18.62
CA ASN A 139 31.02 -13.26 19.06
C ASN A 139 29.72 -13.16 18.22
N ALA A 140 29.35 -14.26 17.55
CA ALA A 140 28.12 -14.39 16.76
C ALA A 140 26.84 -14.11 17.57
N LEU A 141 26.83 -14.44 18.88
CA LEU A 141 25.70 -14.16 19.78
C LEU A 141 25.46 -12.64 19.97
N SER A 142 26.53 -11.85 20.08
CA SER A 142 26.44 -10.40 20.22
C SER A 142 25.95 -9.72 18.95
N LYS A 143 26.22 -10.30 17.77
CA LYS A 143 25.69 -9.85 16.47
C LYS A 143 24.18 -10.10 16.39
N ASN A 144 23.74 -11.29 16.76
CA ASN A 144 22.32 -11.64 16.79
C ASN A 144 21.53 -10.79 17.78
N HIS A 145 22.06 -10.57 19.00
CA HIS A 145 21.39 -9.73 19.98
C HIS A 145 21.20 -8.30 19.47
N LEU A 146 22.21 -7.72 18.82
CA LEU A 146 22.11 -6.38 18.23
C LEU A 146 21.10 -6.34 17.07
N LEU A 147 21.09 -7.36 16.19
CA LEU A 147 20.10 -7.46 15.11
C LEU A 147 18.67 -7.55 15.67
N HIS A 148 18.44 -8.43 16.64
CA HIS A 148 17.15 -8.55 17.31
C HIS A 148 16.73 -7.26 18.01
N GLN A 149 17.66 -6.57 18.68
CA GLN A 149 17.40 -5.28 19.29
C GLN A 149 16.98 -4.25 18.23
N GLN A 150 17.69 -4.16 17.11
CA GLN A 150 17.37 -3.22 16.02
C GLN A 150 16.05 -3.55 15.30
N GLU A 151 15.72 -4.84 15.16
CA GLU A 151 14.45 -5.30 14.60
C GLU A 151 13.28 -5.04 15.56
N HIS A 152 13.48 -5.27 16.85
CA HIS A 152 12.51 -4.96 17.89
C HIS A 152 12.28 -3.45 18.00
N GLU A 153 13.35 -2.64 17.92
CA GLU A 153 13.28 -1.18 17.84
C GLU A 153 12.42 -0.70 16.67
N SER A 154 12.60 -1.33 15.51
CA SER A 154 11.78 -1.06 14.32
C SER A 154 10.32 -1.53 14.45
N SER A 155 10.02 -2.36 15.44
CA SER A 155 8.71 -3.01 15.67
C SER A 155 8.07 -2.63 17.01
N ARG A 156 8.59 -1.62 17.72
CA ARG A 156 8.18 -1.25 19.11
C ARG A 156 6.68 -1.03 19.30
N MET A 157 5.93 -0.72 18.25
CA MET A 157 4.48 -0.70 18.25
C MET A 157 3.93 -1.71 17.24
N GLN A 158 3.91 -2.99 17.61
CA GLN A 158 2.99 -3.93 16.97
C GLN A 158 1.61 -3.70 17.57
N SER A 159 0.77 -3.02 16.80
CA SER A 159 -0.63 -2.87 17.16
C SER A 159 -1.33 -4.21 16.92
N SER A 160 -2.23 -4.60 17.83
CA SER A 160 -3.17 -5.70 17.62
C SER A 160 -4.19 -5.40 16.51
N TRP A 161 -4.21 -4.16 16.03
CA TRP A 161 -5.14 -3.71 14.99
C TRP A 161 -4.77 -4.29 13.63
N PRO A 162 -5.78 -4.66 12.82
CA PRO A 162 -5.54 -5.18 11.48
C PRO A 162 -4.94 -4.09 10.58
N THR A 163 -4.22 -4.53 9.54
CA THR A 163 -3.62 -3.62 8.56
C THR A 163 -4.67 -2.90 7.73
N ASP A 164 -5.75 -3.59 7.37
CA ASP A 164 -6.92 -3.05 6.65
C ASP A 164 -8.12 -3.11 7.59
N TYR A 165 -8.85 -2.00 7.73
CA TYR A 165 -9.99 -1.88 8.64
C TYR A 165 -11.21 -1.32 7.89
N TYR A 166 -12.34 -1.99 8.06
CA TYR A 166 -13.54 -1.80 7.25
C TYR A 166 -14.71 -1.19 8.01
N GLU A 167 -14.53 -0.90 9.30
CA GLU A 167 -15.54 -0.27 10.17
C GLU A 167 -15.17 1.20 10.46
N GLU A 168 -15.97 1.83 11.32
CA GLU A 168 -15.81 3.23 11.73
C GLU A 168 -14.51 3.47 12.51
N VAL A 169 -13.91 4.65 12.32
CA VAL A 169 -12.69 5.07 13.04
C VAL A 169 -12.94 4.95 14.55
N PRO A 170 -12.02 4.34 15.33
CA PRO A 170 -12.23 4.16 16.75
C PRO A 170 -12.38 5.49 17.50
N PRO A 171 -13.13 5.51 18.61
CA PRO A 171 -13.21 6.67 19.48
C PRO A 171 -11.86 7.00 20.10
N ILE A 172 -11.67 8.28 20.43
CA ILE A 172 -10.51 8.72 21.21
C ILE A 172 -10.55 8.00 22.56
N PRO A 173 -9.44 7.38 22.99
CA PRO A 173 -9.41 6.60 24.23
C PRO A 173 -9.70 7.47 25.45
N GLN A 174 -10.48 6.93 26.38
CA GLN A 174 -10.78 7.52 27.67
C GLN A 174 -10.43 6.51 28.78
N PRO A 175 -9.60 6.87 29.77
CA PRO A 175 -8.93 8.16 29.94
C PRO A 175 -7.82 8.40 28.91
N LEU A 176 -7.63 9.67 28.54
CA LEU A 176 -6.55 10.08 27.63
C LEU A 176 -5.23 10.18 28.40
N THR A 177 -4.23 9.41 27.99
CA THR A 177 -2.86 9.44 28.51
C THR A 177 -1.87 9.62 27.34
N LYS A 178 -0.61 9.97 27.62
CA LYS A 178 0.42 10.08 26.58
C LYS A 178 0.55 8.78 25.77
N GLN A 179 0.50 7.64 26.46
CA GLN A 179 0.60 6.33 25.82
C GLN A 179 -0.64 5.99 25.00
N SER A 180 -1.85 6.12 25.57
CA SER A 180 -3.09 5.80 24.84
C SER A 180 -3.29 6.73 23.64
N PHE A 181 -2.91 8.00 23.74
CA PHE A 181 -2.90 8.93 22.61
C PHE A 181 -1.87 8.53 21.55
N GLN A 182 -0.64 8.15 21.94
CA GLN A 182 0.36 7.67 20.99
C GLN A 182 -0.11 6.41 20.23
N GLU A 183 -0.71 5.45 20.93
CA GLU A 183 -1.28 4.24 20.33
C GLU A 183 -2.44 4.58 19.39
N TYR A 184 -3.31 5.52 19.78
CA TYR A 184 -4.40 5.99 18.94
C TYR A 184 -3.90 6.63 17.63
N ILE A 185 -2.94 7.55 17.72
CA ILE A 185 -2.32 8.18 16.55
C ILE A 185 -1.57 7.13 15.71
N TYR A 186 -0.94 6.14 16.33
CA TYR A 186 -0.34 5.02 15.61
C TYR A 186 -1.38 4.28 14.76
N VAL A 187 -2.51 3.89 15.36
CA VAL A 187 -3.61 3.20 14.66
C VAL A 187 -4.12 4.04 13.49
N LEU A 188 -4.43 5.31 13.71
CA LEU A 188 -4.91 6.22 12.65
C LEU A 188 -3.95 6.35 11.46
N THR A 189 -2.65 6.22 11.70
CA THR A 189 -1.60 6.44 10.71
C THR A 189 -1.04 5.15 10.11
N HIS A 190 -1.22 4.00 10.75
CA HIS A 190 -0.66 2.71 10.32
C HIS A 190 -1.70 1.71 9.83
N THR A 191 -2.98 1.93 10.13
CA THR A 191 -4.10 1.13 9.62
C THR A 191 -4.75 1.78 8.39
N ARG A 192 -5.17 0.94 7.43
CA ARG A 192 -5.89 1.37 6.23
C ARG A 192 -7.41 1.35 6.45
N PHE A 193 -7.96 2.50 6.82
CA PHE A 193 -9.40 2.67 6.96
C PHE A 193 -10.09 2.85 5.60
N HIS A 194 -10.95 1.88 5.26
CA HIS A 194 -11.71 1.89 4.00
C HIS A 194 -13.11 2.49 4.16
N TYR A 195 -13.70 2.40 5.34
CA TYR A 195 -15.06 2.89 5.62
C TYR A 195 -15.18 4.40 5.45
N LYS A 196 -16.28 4.86 4.82
CA LYS A 196 -16.63 6.28 4.62
C LYS A 196 -15.49 7.17 4.10
N ASN A 197 -14.55 6.57 3.34
CA ASN A 197 -13.41 7.27 2.77
C ASN A 197 -12.55 8.02 3.84
N SER A 198 -12.47 7.50 5.07
CA SER A 198 -11.82 8.14 6.23
C SER A 198 -10.35 8.51 5.99
N LEU A 199 -9.64 7.76 5.15
CA LEU A 199 -8.24 8.02 4.80
C LEU A 199 -8.02 9.11 3.73
N SER A 200 -9.05 9.62 3.07
CA SER A 200 -8.88 10.60 2.00
C SER A 200 -8.22 11.88 2.53
N LEU A 201 -7.14 12.35 1.90
CA LEU A 201 -6.54 13.66 2.24
C LEU A 201 -7.50 14.82 1.98
N SER A 202 -8.43 14.63 1.04
CA SER A 202 -9.29 15.71 0.54
C SER A 202 -10.62 15.83 1.27
N SER A 203 -11.04 14.77 1.96
CA SER A 203 -12.41 14.62 2.48
C SER A 203 -12.53 13.63 3.64
N GLY A 204 -11.42 13.05 4.09
CA GLY A 204 -11.39 12.00 5.10
C GLY A 204 -11.07 12.56 6.47
N ILE A 205 -11.78 12.06 7.48
CA ILE A 205 -11.70 12.55 8.86
C ILE A 205 -10.34 12.29 9.51
N ILE A 206 -9.56 11.31 9.06
CA ILE A 206 -8.29 10.97 9.71
C ILE A 206 -7.29 12.10 9.57
N ALA A 207 -7.15 12.68 8.38
CA ALA A 207 -6.27 13.83 8.18
C ALA A 207 -6.71 15.02 9.05
N GLU A 208 -8.02 15.21 9.21
CA GLU A 208 -8.61 16.27 10.04
C GLU A 208 -8.30 16.04 11.52
N ILE A 209 -8.51 14.83 12.05
CA ILE A 209 -8.16 14.48 13.43
C ILE A 209 -6.67 14.71 13.69
N LEU A 210 -5.80 14.28 12.79
CA LEU A 210 -4.35 14.43 12.96
C LEU A 210 -3.94 15.91 13.01
N LEU A 211 -4.49 16.76 12.15
CA LEU A 211 -4.20 18.20 12.17
C LEU A 211 -4.83 18.89 13.38
N TYR A 212 -6.09 18.59 13.70
CA TYR A 212 -6.77 19.19 14.84
C TYR A 212 -6.06 18.87 16.17
N THR A 213 -5.71 17.60 16.39
CA THR A 213 -5.06 17.15 17.64
C THR A 213 -3.61 17.60 17.77
N HIS A 214 -2.94 17.99 16.68
CA HIS A 214 -1.54 18.46 16.68
C HIS A 214 -1.40 19.97 16.37
N LYS A 215 -2.51 20.71 16.28
CA LYS A 215 -2.45 22.17 16.09
C LYS A 215 -1.88 22.83 17.34
N LEU A 216 -0.90 23.72 17.18
CA LEU A 216 -0.21 24.34 18.32
C LEU A 216 -1.14 25.14 19.25
N THR A 217 -2.26 25.65 18.71
CA THR A 217 -3.28 26.37 19.47
C THR A 217 -4.24 25.46 20.25
N ASN A 218 -4.19 24.14 20.03
CA ASN A 218 -5.05 23.18 20.69
C ASN A 218 -4.41 22.72 22.01
N GLU A 219 -4.79 23.39 23.11
CA GLU A 219 -4.33 23.08 24.46
C GLU A 219 -4.90 21.78 25.03
N GLU A 220 -6.04 21.29 24.53
CA GLU A 220 -6.70 20.04 24.98
C GLU A 220 -5.77 18.83 24.75
N PHE A 221 -5.12 18.77 23.58
CA PHE A 221 -4.27 17.63 23.20
C PHE A 221 -2.78 17.85 23.44
N ARG A 222 -2.35 19.10 23.68
CA ARG A 222 -0.95 19.47 23.85
C ARG A 222 -0.20 18.62 24.90
N PRO A 223 -0.75 18.31 26.09
CA PRO A 223 -0.04 17.51 27.10
C PRO A 223 0.26 16.07 26.67
N TYR A 224 -0.45 15.54 25.67
CA TYR A 224 -0.38 14.15 25.25
C TYR A 224 0.56 13.92 24.05
N ARG A 225 0.96 15.00 23.37
CA ARG A 225 1.85 14.94 22.21
C ARG A 225 3.26 14.50 22.60
N SER A 226 3.93 13.89 21.64
CA SER A 226 5.29 13.40 21.78
C SER A 226 6.01 13.35 20.43
N VAL A 227 7.34 13.21 20.46
CA VAL A 227 8.15 12.96 19.26
C VAL A 227 7.61 11.78 18.43
N HIS A 228 7.07 10.74 19.08
CA HIS A 228 6.51 9.58 18.38
C HIS A 228 5.23 9.92 17.61
N THR A 229 4.33 10.70 18.22
CA THR A 229 3.10 11.15 17.52
C THR A 229 3.43 12.01 16.30
N TYR A 230 4.39 12.92 16.40
CA TYR A 230 4.88 13.69 15.24
C TYR A 230 5.54 12.81 14.18
N ASN A 231 6.32 11.79 14.56
CA ASN A 231 6.89 10.83 13.62
C ASN A 231 5.80 10.08 12.84
N TYR A 232 4.68 9.74 13.48
CA TYR A 232 3.52 9.12 12.83
C TYR A 232 2.84 10.07 11.84
N LEU A 233 2.70 11.36 12.17
CA LEU A 233 2.21 12.39 11.25
C LEU A 233 3.14 12.58 10.05
N ILE A 234 4.47 12.64 10.27
CA ILE A 234 5.47 12.76 9.20
C ILE A 234 5.38 11.55 8.25
N LYS A 235 5.23 10.34 8.79
CA LYS A 235 5.00 9.12 8.02
C LYS A 235 3.70 9.22 7.21
N TYR A 236 2.59 9.59 7.84
CA TYR A 236 1.28 9.67 7.22
C TYR A 236 1.24 10.72 6.10
N PHE A 237 1.51 11.99 6.42
CA PHE A 237 1.44 13.07 5.44
C PHE A 237 2.54 12.96 4.40
N GLY A 238 3.77 12.66 4.82
CA GLY A 238 4.91 12.62 3.91
C GLY A 238 4.87 11.44 2.96
N PHE A 239 4.81 10.21 3.48
CA PHE A 239 4.89 8.99 2.67
C PHE A 239 3.54 8.52 2.15
N ASP A 240 2.50 8.40 3.00
CA ASP A 240 1.22 7.83 2.57
C ASP A 240 0.36 8.82 1.77
N LYS A 241 0.52 10.13 2.01
CA LYS A 241 -0.25 11.20 1.33
C LYS A 241 0.58 12.05 0.37
N HIS A 242 1.86 11.72 0.22
CA HIS A 242 2.79 12.38 -0.70
C HIS A 242 2.96 13.89 -0.48
N GLN A 243 2.78 14.36 0.76
CA GLN A 243 2.94 15.76 1.17
C GLN A 243 4.32 15.99 1.79
N SER A 244 5.38 15.80 1.00
CA SER A 244 6.77 15.84 1.48
C SER A 244 7.23 17.22 1.96
N SER A 245 6.65 18.31 1.42
CA SER A 245 6.93 19.67 1.92
C SER A 245 6.36 19.86 3.32
N PHE A 246 5.06 19.58 3.47
CA PHE A 246 4.37 19.68 4.75
C PHE A 246 5.00 18.78 5.82
N ALA A 247 5.40 17.56 5.46
CA ALA A 247 6.09 16.65 6.38
C ALA A 247 7.43 17.19 6.91
N ARG A 248 8.13 18.05 6.16
CA ARG A 248 9.32 18.75 6.64
C ARG A 248 8.97 19.93 7.54
N GLU A 249 7.89 20.64 7.24
CA GLU A 249 7.37 21.74 8.07
C GLU A 249 6.87 21.24 9.42
N LEU A 250 6.39 19.99 9.52
CA LEU A 250 6.08 19.34 10.79
C LEU A 250 7.27 19.25 11.75
N LEU A 251 8.52 19.29 11.27
CA LEU A 251 9.69 19.37 12.15
C LEU A 251 9.74 20.69 12.92
N LEU A 252 9.31 21.78 12.29
CA LEU A 252 9.25 23.10 12.91
C LEU A 252 8.14 23.13 13.96
N VAL A 253 6.99 22.51 13.66
CA VAL A 253 5.88 22.36 14.60
C VAL A 253 6.30 21.53 15.81
N MET A 254 6.88 20.35 15.57
CA MET A 254 7.40 19.48 16.62
C MET A 254 8.41 20.21 17.54
N ASN A 255 9.32 20.99 16.96
CA ASN A 255 10.29 21.77 17.72
C ASN A 255 9.64 22.90 18.53
N LYS A 256 8.66 23.63 17.95
CA LYS A 256 7.93 24.69 18.65
C LYS A 256 7.05 24.15 19.78
N ASP A 257 6.54 22.93 19.62
CA ASP A 257 5.79 22.19 20.65
C ASP A 257 6.70 21.61 21.76
N GLY A 258 8.02 21.78 21.65
CA GLY A 258 9.00 21.39 22.68
C GLY A 258 9.56 19.96 22.53
N HIS A 259 9.41 19.32 21.37
CA HIS A 259 9.91 17.98 21.11
C HIS A 259 11.11 17.97 20.15
N LYS A 260 12.14 17.20 20.49
CA LYS A 260 13.36 17.08 19.66
C LYS A 260 13.24 15.91 18.67
N PRO A 261 13.69 16.07 17.40
CA PRO A 261 13.79 14.96 16.45
C PRO A 261 14.63 13.80 16.98
N ASN A 262 14.28 12.57 16.59
CA ASN A 262 15.04 11.36 16.91
C ASN A 262 15.38 10.56 15.64
N ILE A 263 16.01 9.39 15.79
CA ILE A 263 16.39 8.54 14.66
C ILE A 263 15.19 8.08 13.81
N ASP A 264 14.02 7.89 14.41
CA ASP A 264 12.81 7.56 13.66
C ASP A 264 12.33 8.73 12.80
N THR A 265 12.49 9.97 13.29
CA THR A 265 12.24 11.17 12.49
C THR A 265 13.10 11.17 11.24
N ILE A 266 14.42 10.95 11.39
CA ILE A 266 15.36 10.88 10.27
C ILE A 266 15.01 9.74 9.31
N ASN A 267 14.73 8.54 9.83
CA ASN A 267 14.38 7.38 9.01
C ASN A 267 13.07 7.60 8.23
N ASN A 268 12.10 8.32 8.80
CA ASN A 268 10.88 8.72 8.09
C ASN A 268 11.18 9.73 6.99
N LEU A 269 12.04 10.73 7.23
CA LEU A 269 12.47 11.69 6.20
C LEU A 269 13.26 11.02 5.07
N LEU A 270 14.16 10.09 5.39
CA LEU A 270 14.89 9.30 4.40
C LEU A 270 13.96 8.39 3.60
N LYS A 271 12.88 7.89 4.20
CA LYS A 271 11.84 7.16 3.45
C LYS A 271 11.16 8.06 2.41
N LEU A 272 11.03 9.37 2.63
CA LEU A 272 10.53 10.31 1.62
C LEU A 272 11.47 10.40 0.41
N CYS A 273 12.78 10.20 0.60
CA CYS A 273 13.76 10.18 -0.48
C CYS A 273 13.50 9.04 -1.48
N GLN A 274 12.91 7.92 -1.04
CA GLN A 274 12.51 6.83 -1.93
C GLN A 274 11.42 7.27 -2.92
N ILE A 275 10.40 8.00 -2.45
CA ILE A 275 9.37 8.54 -3.34
C ILE A 275 10.01 9.59 -4.25
N HIS A 276 10.79 10.49 -3.65
CA HIS A 276 11.47 11.56 -4.36
C HIS A 276 12.35 11.06 -5.51
N SER A 277 13.05 9.93 -5.34
CA SER A 277 13.91 9.38 -6.39
C SER A 277 13.12 8.92 -7.62
N ARG A 278 11.83 8.58 -7.46
CA ARG A 278 10.98 7.97 -8.50
C ARG A 278 10.02 8.94 -9.18
N ILE A 279 9.92 10.18 -8.68
CA ILE A 279 9.05 11.22 -9.24
C ILE A 279 9.85 12.23 -10.06
N ARG A 280 9.11 13.08 -10.79
CA ARG A 280 9.64 14.28 -11.45
C ARG A 280 10.18 15.21 -10.37
N SER A 281 11.47 15.52 -10.43
CA SER A 281 12.12 16.41 -9.48
C SER A 281 13.29 17.13 -10.13
N ASN A 282 13.45 18.40 -9.76
CA ASN A 282 14.58 19.26 -10.13
C ASN A 282 15.78 19.10 -9.20
N THR A 283 15.62 18.36 -8.09
CA THR A 283 16.69 18.17 -7.11
C THR A 283 17.21 16.74 -7.13
N ASN A 284 18.50 16.56 -6.85
CA ASN A 284 19.11 15.23 -6.78
C ASN A 284 18.79 14.57 -5.42
N THR A 285 18.35 13.31 -5.42
CA THR A 285 17.97 12.60 -4.19
C THR A 285 19.15 12.41 -3.24
N TYR A 286 20.36 12.15 -3.73
CA TYR A 286 21.55 11.97 -2.89
C TYR A 286 21.92 13.25 -2.13
N GLN A 287 21.67 14.42 -2.72
CA GLN A 287 21.82 15.70 -2.00
C GLN A 287 20.84 15.84 -0.85
N ILE A 288 19.59 15.39 -1.03
CA ILE A 288 18.59 15.41 0.04
C ILE A 288 18.97 14.44 1.16
N ILE A 289 19.41 13.22 0.81
CA ILE A 289 19.91 12.24 1.79
C ILE A 289 21.07 12.85 2.58
N MET A 290 22.06 13.46 1.92
CA MET A 290 23.17 14.13 2.60
C MET A 290 22.70 15.24 3.55
N LYS A 291 21.67 16.01 3.20
CA LYS A 291 21.09 17.02 4.11
C LYS A 291 20.53 16.38 5.38
N TYR A 292 19.84 15.25 5.27
CA TYR A 292 19.32 14.52 6.44
C TYR A 292 20.43 13.85 7.26
N LEU A 293 21.49 13.33 6.62
CA LEU A 293 22.66 12.81 7.33
C LEU A 293 23.44 13.92 8.06
N LYS A 294 23.56 15.11 7.46
CA LYS A 294 24.13 16.29 8.15
C LYS A 294 23.26 16.70 9.34
N LEU A 295 21.94 16.69 9.18
CA LEU A 295 21.02 16.94 10.29
C LEU A 295 21.20 15.95 11.45
N CYS A 296 21.49 14.67 11.18
CA CYS A 296 21.87 13.72 12.23
C CYS A 296 23.09 14.18 13.01
N ARG A 297 24.13 14.62 12.30
CA ARG A 297 25.36 15.13 12.92
C ARG A 297 25.07 16.36 13.79
N ASP A 298 24.36 17.32 13.22
CA ASP A 298 24.09 18.62 13.87
C ASP A 298 23.23 18.46 15.13
N LEU A 299 22.34 17.46 15.15
CA LEU A 299 21.47 17.12 16.29
C LEU A 299 22.02 16.00 17.19
N ASN A 300 23.23 15.50 16.91
CA ASN A 300 23.84 14.36 17.60
C ASN A 300 22.93 13.11 17.66
N ILE A 301 22.25 12.80 16.56
CA ILE A 301 21.41 11.61 16.40
C ILE A 301 22.24 10.50 15.73
N GLU A 302 22.47 9.41 16.45
CA GLU A 302 23.19 8.25 15.91
C GLU A 302 22.37 7.55 14.80
N ILE A 303 23.02 7.24 13.67
CA ILE A 303 22.39 6.43 12.62
C ILE A 303 22.30 4.96 13.02
N ASN A 304 21.32 4.24 12.47
CA ASN A 304 21.09 2.84 12.77
C ASN A 304 21.01 1.97 11.51
N LEU A 305 20.81 0.66 11.65
CA LEU A 305 20.77 -0.25 10.50
C LEU A 305 19.56 0.03 9.58
N SER A 306 18.47 0.56 10.13
CA SER A 306 17.30 1.00 9.35
C SER A 306 17.64 2.18 8.43
N THR A 307 18.56 3.06 8.82
CA THR A 307 19.06 4.16 7.98
C THR A 307 19.64 3.65 6.66
N TYR A 308 20.46 2.58 6.69
CA TYR A 308 20.99 1.95 5.49
C TYR A 308 19.89 1.36 4.61
N ASN A 309 18.87 0.75 5.20
CA ASN A 309 17.70 0.25 4.46
C ASN A 309 17.00 1.37 3.69
N ARG A 310 16.87 2.56 4.29
CA ARG A 310 16.23 3.72 3.66
C ARG A 310 17.09 4.33 2.56
N VAL A 311 18.41 4.39 2.76
CA VAL A 311 19.33 4.86 1.72
C VAL A 311 19.29 3.92 0.52
N TYR A 312 19.34 2.60 0.74
CA TYR A 312 19.24 1.61 -0.34
C TYR A 312 17.94 1.76 -1.15
N ASP A 313 16.80 1.98 -0.48
CA ASP A 313 15.50 2.19 -1.14
C ASP A 313 15.47 3.37 -2.11
N ALA A 314 16.26 4.41 -1.80
CA ALA A 314 16.31 5.64 -2.58
C ALA A 314 17.26 5.55 -3.79
N ILE A 315 18.13 4.55 -3.85
CA ILE A 315 18.98 4.28 -5.01
C ILE A 315 18.13 3.61 -6.08
N ASN A 316 18.00 4.20 -7.26
CA ASN A 316 17.26 3.61 -8.38
C ASN A 316 18.16 2.94 -9.43
N ASN A 317 19.43 3.29 -9.45
CA ASN A 317 20.40 2.73 -10.39
C ASN A 317 21.00 1.43 -9.82
N ILE A 318 20.90 0.34 -10.58
CA ILE A 318 21.35 -0.98 -10.15
C ILE A 318 22.87 -1.06 -9.94
N PHE A 319 23.68 -0.33 -10.71
CA PHE A 319 25.13 -0.25 -10.52
C PHE A 319 25.50 0.54 -9.26
N LEU A 320 24.73 1.58 -8.91
CA LEU A 320 24.93 2.29 -7.64
C LEU A 320 24.50 1.44 -6.44
N ARG A 321 23.50 0.57 -6.60
CA ARG A 321 23.15 -0.44 -5.57
C ARG A 321 24.28 -1.45 -5.40
N GLU A 322 24.93 -1.84 -6.49
CA GLU A 322 26.12 -2.69 -6.44
C GLU A 322 27.24 -2.02 -5.63
N ILE A 323 27.62 -0.77 -5.97
CA ILE A 323 28.65 -0.01 -5.24
C ILE A 323 28.27 0.18 -3.76
N PHE A 324 27.00 0.47 -3.48
CA PHE A 324 26.48 0.57 -2.11
C PHE A 324 26.77 -0.72 -1.33
N LEU A 325 26.40 -1.86 -1.91
CA LEU A 325 26.54 -3.15 -1.26
C LEU A 325 28.03 -3.54 -1.07
N THR A 326 28.90 -3.21 -2.03
CA THR A 326 30.36 -3.35 -1.85
C THR A 326 30.88 -2.49 -0.70
N LYS A 327 30.44 -1.22 -0.60
CA LYS A 327 30.88 -0.32 0.47
C LYS A 327 30.42 -0.76 1.86
N ILE A 328 29.18 -1.24 2.02
CA ILE A 328 28.73 -1.75 3.33
C ILE A 328 29.47 -3.04 3.73
N GLN A 329 29.88 -3.85 2.75
CA GLN A 329 30.69 -5.04 2.98
C GLN A 329 32.11 -4.70 3.43
N LEU A 330 32.73 -3.67 2.85
CA LEU A 330 34.08 -3.22 3.23
C LEU A 330 34.17 -2.76 4.69
N ILE A 331 33.07 -2.23 5.26
CA ILE A 331 33.00 -1.84 6.67
C ILE A 331 32.43 -2.95 7.58
N ASP A 332 32.20 -4.14 7.02
CA ASP A 332 31.55 -5.29 7.67
C ASP A 332 30.26 -4.91 8.42
N LEU A 333 29.34 -4.21 7.73
CA LEU A 333 28.07 -3.79 8.30
C LEU A 333 27.11 -4.97 8.48
N LEU A 334 26.46 -5.06 9.64
CA LEU A 334 25.36 -6.00 9.85
C LEU A 334 24.16 -5.68 8.95
N ILE A 335 23.62 -6.71 8.26
CA ILE A 335 22.52 -6.55 7.30
C ILE A 335 21.21 -6.98 7.96
N LEU A 336 20.20 -6.12 7.98
CA LEU A 336 18.86 -6.48 8.47
C LEU A 336 18.12 -7.39 7.47
N LYS A 337 17.23 -8.25 7.97
CA LYS A 337 16.38 -9.12 7.13
C LYS A 337 15.61 -8.34 6.06
N ASN A 338 15.14 -7.13 6.38
CA ASN A 338 14.46 -6.25 5.42
C ASN A 338 15.35 -5.81 4.26
N LEU A 339 16.67 -5.67 4.44
CA LEU A 339 17.60 -5.38 3.34
C LEU A 339 17.83 -6.61 2.48
N ILE A 340 17.95 -7.79 3.10
CA ILE A 340 18.07 -9.08 2.39
C ILE A 340 16.90 -9.27 1.42
N ILE A 341 15.67 -9.04 1.88
CA ILE A 341 14.47 -9.18 1.04
C ILE A 341 14.51 -8.22 -0.17
N LYS A 342 15.07 -7.01 -0.01
CA LYS A 342 15.19 -6.04 -1.10
C LYS A 342 16.28 -6.42 -2.10
N ILE A 343 17.42 -6.90 -1.61
CA ILE A 343 18.50 -7.45 -2.45
C ILE A 343 17.95 -8.64 -3.25
N LEU A 344 17.13 -9.48 -2.63
CA LEU A 344 16.46 -10.60 -3.28
C LEU A 344 15.49 -10.14 -4.37
N ASP A 345 14.68 -9.10 -4.12
CA ASP A 345 13.78 -8.52 -5.12
C ASP A 345 14.55 -8.00 -6.34
N ASP A 346 15.69 -7.35 -6.12
CA ASP A 346 16.56 -6.88 -7.19
C ASP A 346 17.14 -8.04 -7.98
N PHE A 347 17.68 -9.06 -7.31
CA PHE A 347 18.22 -10.25 -7.99
C PHE A 347 17.13 -10.99 -8.78
N ALA A 348 15.96 -11.19 -8.20
CA ALA A 348 14.80 -11.82 -8.84
C ALA A 348 14.35 -11.07 -10.10
N SER A 349 14.58 -9.75 -10.19
CA SER A 349 14.28 -8.98 -11.41
C SER A 349 15.26 -9.23 -12.56
N THR A 350 16.43 -9.82 -12.28
CA THR A 350 17.51 -10.04 -13.26
C THR A 350 17.53 -11.45 -13.86
N THR A 351 16.82 -12.41 -13.25
CA THR A 351 16.75 -13.79 -13.73
C THR A 351 15.30 -14.19 -14.01
N LYS A 352 15.13 -15.19 -14.88
CA LYS A 352 13.85 -15.89 -15.11
C LYS A 352 13.87 -17.30 -14.55
N ASP A 353 15.04 -17.78 -14.12
CA ASP A 353 15.20 -19.13 -13.57
C ASP A 353 15.01 -19.10 -12.05
N THR A 354 13.96 -19.78 -11.59
CA THR A 354 13.67 -19.87 -10.15
C THR A 354 14.72 -20.71 -9.42
N THR A 355 15.35 -21.68 -10.10
CA THR A 355 16.43 -22.49 -9.52
C THR A 355 17.64 -21.63 -9.19
N GLU A 356 17.94 -20.65 -10.05
CA GLU A 356 19.00 -19.68 -9.81
C GLU A 356 18.68 -18.79 -8.60
N LEU A 357 17.44 -18.31 -8.49
CA LEU A 357 16.97 -17.55 -7.33
C LEU A 357 17.12 -18.35 -6.03
N ILE A 358 16.71 -19.62 -6.03
CA ILE A 358 16.86 -20.52 -4.88
C ILE A 358 18.34 -20.74 -4.54
N LYS A 359 19.19 -20.94 -5.55
CA LYS A 359 20.64 -21.04 -5.35
C LYS A 359 21.18 -19.77 -4.71
N PHE A 360 20.81 -18.59 -5.21
CA PHE A 360 21.20 -17.30 -4.65
C PHE A 360 20.77 -17.16 -3.18
N ILE A 361 19.54 -17.56 -2.83
CA ILE A 361 19.06 -17.56 -1.43
C ILE A 361 19.90 -18.51 -0.56
N ASN A 362 20.15 -19.73 -1.03
CA ASN A 362 20.84 -20.78 -0.27
C ASN A 362 22.34 -20.54 -0.11
N THR A 363 23.03 -20.15 -1.19
CA THR A 363 24.49 -20.10 -1.24
C THR A 363 25.03 -18.71 -1.00
N ASP A 364 24.40 -17.71 -1.62
CA ASP A 364 24.87 -16.34 -1.50
C ASP A 364 24.25 -15.76 -0.23
N LEU A 365 22.94 -15.60 -0.10
CA LEU A 365 22.33 -15.04 1.13
C LEU A 365 22.42 -15.94 2.37
N ASN A 366 22.88 -17.19 2.22
CA ASN A 366 23.02 -18.21 3.27
C ASN A 366 21.73 -18.46 4.09
N GLN A 367 20.57 -18.31 3.46
CA GLN A 367 19.26 -18.54 4.09
C GLN A 367 18.80 -19.97 3.82
N LYS A 368 19.46 -20.97 4.41
CA LYS A 368 19.17 -22.40 4.13
C LYS A 368 17.75 -22.83 4.54
N ALA A 369 17.18 -22.20 5.57
CA ALA A 369 15.82 -22.44 6.05
C ALA A 369 14.79 -21.46 5.43
N TRP A 370 15.00 -21.01 4.19
CA TRP A 370 14.11 -20.02 3.55
C TRP A 370 12.66 -20.50 3.35
N HIS A 371 12.43 -21.81 3.38
CA HIS A 371 11.09 -22.41 3.30
C HIS A 371 10.25 -22.15 4.55
N ASP A 372 10.89 -22.04 5.72
CA ASP A 372 10.23 -21.71 6.98
C ASP A 372 9.94 -20.20 7.12
N ASP A 373 10.59 -19.37 6.30
CA ASP A 373 10.42 -17.94 6.30
C ASP A 373 9.35 -17.51 5.28
N SER A 374 8.13 -17.28 5.77
CA SER A 374 6.98 -16.86 4.93
C SER A 374 7.34 -15.71 3.97
N LYS A 375 8.20 -14.76 4.35
CA LYS A 375 8.59 -13.67 3.44
C LYS A 375 9.46 -14.15 2.27
N LEU A 376 10.43 -15.03 2.52
CA LEU A 376 11.33 -15.54 1.47
C LEU A 376 10.61 -16.58 0.59
N LEU A 377 9.85 -17.49 1.21
CA LEU A 377 9.01 -18.46 0.50
C LEU A 377 8.09 -17.76 -0.50
N ASN A 378 7.39 -16.72 -0.06
CA ASN A 378 6.46 -15.98 -0.91
C ASN A 378 7.15 -15.26 -2.08
N LYS A 379 8.44 -14.88 -1.96
CA LYS A 379 9.23 -14.35 -3.09
C LYS A 379 9.53 -15.42 -4.12
N VAL A 380 9.88 -16.62 -3.67
CA VAL A 380 10.14 -17.77 -4.56
C VAL A 380 8.85 -18.18 -5.29
N ILE A 381 7.73 -18.28 -4.56
CA ILE A 381 6.41 -18.59 -5.13
C ILE A 381 6.00 -17.54 -6.17
N TYR A 382 6.12 -16.26 -5.82
CA TYR A 382 5.83 -15.16 -6.74
C TYR A 382 6.69 -15.23 -8.02
N HIS A 383 8.00 -15.43 -7.88
CA HIS A 383 8.91 -15.53 -9.02
C HIS A 383 8.60 -16.74 -9.91
N ARG A 384 8.25 -17.87 -9.31
CA ARG A 384 7.88 -19.08 -10.04
C ARG A 384 6.60 -18.89 -10.86
N GLY A 385 5.55 -18.32 -10.24
CA GLY A 385 4.29 -18.03 -10.94
C GLY A 385 4.44 -16.99 -12.05
N LEU A 386 5.30 -15.98 -11.85
CA LEU A 386 5.55 -14.92 -12.83
C LEU A 386 6.24 -15.43 -14.10
N ASN A 387 7.10 -16.44 -13.95
CA ASN A 387 7.93 -17.00 -15.01
C ASN A 387 7.43 -18.36 -15.54
N LEU A 388 6.18 -18.73 -15.27
CA LEU A 388 5.57 -19.90 -15.92
C LEU A 388 5.57 -19.69 -17.43
N ARG A 389 6.09 -20.68 -18.17
CA ARG A 389 6.18 -20.65 -19.64
C ARG A 389 4.84 -21.01 -20.29
N PRO A 390 4.57 -20.54 -21.51
CA PRO A 390 3.30 -20.79 -22.18
C PRO A 390 3.15 -22.27 -22.53
N LEU A 391 1.92 -22.77 -22.33
CA LEU A 391 1.47 -24.09 -22.71
C LEU A 391 1.20 -24.13 -24.21
N ASN A 392 2.24 -24.26 -25.01
CA ASN A 392 2.05 -24.37 -26.45
C ASN A 392 1.56 -25.77 -26.88
N ASN A 393 1.64 -26.78 -25.99
CA ASN A 393 1.13 -28.12 -26.23
C ASN A 393 0.33 -28.63 -25.02
N LEU A 394 -0.87 -29.18 -25.25
CA LEU A 394 -1.77 -29.82 -24.27
C LEU A 394 -1.13 -30.97 -23.45
N GLN A 395 0.08 -31.40 -23.81
CA GLN A 395 0.86 -32.44 -23.12
C GLN A 395 1.86 -31.87 -22.10
N ASP A 396 2.14 -30.57 -22.08
CA ASP A 396 3.19 -29.94 -21.25
C ASP A 396 2.62 -29.30 -19.97
N ASN A 397 1.67 -29.98 -19.31
CA ASN A 397 1.07 -29.56 -18.03
C ASN A 397 2.07 -29.51 -16.86
N GLY A 398 3.33 -29.92 -17.09
CA GLY A 398 4.31 -30.18 -16.06
C GLY A 398 4.72 -28.96 -15.23
N GLU A 399 4.79 -27.74 -15.78
CA GLU A 399 5.27 -26.58 -15.00
C GLU A 399 4.23 -26.03 -14.01
N LEU A 400 2.95 -25.99 -14.40
CA LEU A 400 1.89 -25.63 -13.47
C LEU A 400 1.67 -26.75 -12.45
N GLU A 401 1.71 -28.01 -12.88
CA GLU A 401 1.66 -29.15 -11.97
C GLU A 401 2.82 -29.11 -10.97
N LYS A 402 4.04 -28.80 -11.41
CA LYS A 402 5.19 -28.58 -10.52
C LYS A 402 4.97 -27.41 -9.57
N LEU A 403 4.32 -26.31 -9.99
CA LEU A 403 3.95 -25.22 -9.09
C LEU A 403 2.93 -25.70 -8.05
N TRP A 404 1.94 -26.51 -8.44
CA TRP A 404 0.94 -27.07 -7.53
C TRP A 404 1.48 -28.10 -6.57
N LEU A 405 2.35 -29.00 -7.04
CA LEU A 405 3.09 -29.93 -6.21
C LEU A 405 3.99 -29.17 -5.23
N PHE A 406 4.60 -28.07 -5.68
CA PHE A 406 5.40 -27.21 -4.82
C PHE A 406 4.54 -26.55 -3.73
N VAL A 407 3.46 -25.85 -4.09
CA VAL A 407 2.59 -25.15 -3.13
C VAL A 407 1.80 -26.12 -2.24
N GLY A 408 1.42 -27.28 -2.78
CA GLY A 408 0.69 -28.34 -2.09
C GLY A 408 1.56 -29.30 -1.29
N ALA A 409 2.88 -29.10 -1.26
CA ALA A 409 3.78 -29.91 -0.45
C ALA A 409 3.41 -29.78 1.03
N SER A 410 3.31 -30.92 1.74
CA SER A 410 2.80 -31.02 3.12
C SER A 410 3.62 -30.25 4.15
N ASN A 411 4.82 -29.78 3.80
CA ASN A 411 5.73 -29.03 4.65
C ASN A 411 5.64 -27.50 4.47
N LEU A 412 4.79 -26.98 3.58
CA LEU A 412 4.60 -25.54 3.42
C LEU A 412 3.37 -25.06 4.19
N ALA A 413 3.58 -24.12 5.12
CA ALA A 413 2.49 -23.40 5.76
C ALA A 413 1.85 -22.42 4.76
N ILE A 414 0.75 -22.83 4.12
CA ILE A 414 -0.01 -21.97 3.20
C ILE A 414 -0.74 -20.91 4.02
N ASP A 415 -0.31 -19.67 3.93
CA ASP A 415 -0.96 -18.52 4.53
C ASP A 415 -1.62 -17.63 3.47
N GLN A 416 -2.28 -16.56 3.91
CA GLN A 416 -2.89 -15.60 3.00
C GLN A 416 -1.88 -14.83 2.11
N TYR A 417 -0.63 -14.70 2.54
CA TYR A 417 0.42 -14.07 1.75
C TYR A 417 0.87 -14.98 0.61
N THR A 418 0.84 -16.30 0.80
CA THR A 418 1.03 -17.30 -0.24
C THR A 418 -0.04 -17.19 -1.32
N LEU A 419 -1.31 -17.16 -0.94
CA LEU A 419 -2.41 -16.96 -1.88
C LEU A 419 -2.27 -15.64 -2.66
N LYS A 420 -1.95 -14.55 -1.95
CA LYS A 420 -1.70 -13.25 -2.58
C LYS A 420 -0.53 -13.30 -3.57
N ALA A 421 0.60 -13.92 -3.22
CA ALA A 421 1.76 -14.02 -4.09
C ALA A 421 1.44 -14.82 -5.37
N LEU A 422 0.66 -15.89 -5.27
CA LEU A 422 0.20 -16.67 -6.42
C LEU A 422 -0.72 -15.86 -7.34
N ILE A 423 -1.77 -15.27 -6.78
CA ILE A 423 -2.73 -14.46 -7.54
C ILE A 423 -2.01 -13.29 -8.25
N GLU A 424 -1.12 -12.58 -7.54
CA GLU A 424 -0.37 -11.44 -8.11
C GLU A 424 0.60 -11.88 -9.22
N SER A 425 1.25 -13.04 -9.06
CA SER A 425 2.23 -13.55 -10.03
C SER A 425 1.57 -14.07 -11.30
N ILE A 426 0.48 -14.84 -11.18
CA ILE A 426 -0.33 -15.30 -12.33
C ILE A 426 -0.89 -14.12 -13.09
N ARG A 427 -1.45 -13.13 -12.39
CA ARG A 427 -2.00 -11.93 -12.99
C ARG A 427 -0.97 -11.21 -13.88
N LYS A 428 0.25 -11.01 -13.34
CA LYS A 428 1.35 -10.31 -14.02
C LYS A 428 2.10 -11.16 -15.04
N ASN A 429 1.83 -12.46 -15.10
CA ASN A 429 2.46 -13.34 -16.08
C ASN A 429 1.86 -13.06 -17.48
N ASN A 430 2.71 -12.58 -18.39
CA ASN A 430 2.32 -12.25 -19.76
C ASN A 430 2.25 -13.47 -20.68
N HIS A 431 2.77 -14.62 -20.25
CA HIS A 431 2.70 -15.88 -20.99
C HIS A 431 1.35 -16.59 -20.83
N ILE A 432 0.58 -16.25 -19.79
CA ILE A 432 -0.77 -16.76 -19.58
C ILE A 432 -1.74 -15.78 -20.23
N THR A 433 -2.12 -16.05 -21.48
CA THR A 433 -2.98 -15.16 -22.28
C THR A 433 -4.44 -15.55 -22.25
N HIS A 434 -4.75 -16.84 -22.02
CA HIS A 434 -6.12 -17.37 -22.00
C HIS A 434 -6.52 -17.80 -20.58
N ASN A 435 -7.80 -17.66 -20.24
CA ASN A 435 -8.43 -18.21 -19.02
C ASN A 435 -7.86 -17.75 -17.68
N LYS A 436 -7.09 -16.66 -17.66
CA LYS A 436 -6.46 -16.13 -16.46
C LYS A 436 -7.45 -15.88 -15.30
N PRO A 437 -8.66 -15.32 -15.51
CA PRO A 437 -9.67 -15.20 -14.45
C PRO A 437 -10.07 -16.54 -13.82
N TYR A 438 -10.29 -17.57 -14.64
CA TYR A 438 -10.70 -18.90 -14.18
C TYR A 438 -9.59 -19.62 -13.42
N LEU A 439 -8.34 -19.50 -13.89
CA LEU A 439 -7.18 -20.02 -13.17
C LEU A 439 -7.05 -19.36 -11.78
N MET A 440 -7.18 -18.03 -11.72
CA MET A 440 -7.12 -17.29 -10.46
C MET A 440 -8.26 -17.67 -9.51
N LEU A 441 -9.49 -17.86 -10.03
CA LEU A 441 -10.63 -18.35 -9.25
C LEU A 441 -10.39 -19.76 -8.70
N SER A 442 -9.87 -20.67 -9.53
CA SER A 442 -9.56 -22.02 -9.06
C SER A 442 -8.45 -22.02 -8.01
N ILE A 443 -7.39 -21.21 -8.19
CA ILE A 443 -6.35 -21.02 -7.17
C ILE A 443 -6.99 -20.60 -5.85
N TYR A 444 -7.85 -19.59 -5.91
CA TYR A 444 -8.53 -19.04 -4.75
C TYR A 444 -9.40 -20.11 -4.06
N PHE A 445 -10.31 -20.79 -4.77
CA PHE A 445 -11.21 -21.77 -4.18
C PHE A 445 -10.50 -23.02 -3.65
N ASN A 446 -9.35 -23.41 -4.22
CA ASN A 446 -8.56 -24.54 -3.73
C ASN A 446 -7.71 -24.22 -2.51
N LEU A 447 -7.23 -22.98 -2.37
CA LEU A 447 -6.31 -22.59 -1.30
C LEU A 447 -6.99 -21.96 -0.10
N VAL A 448 -8.09 -21.22 -0.30
CA VAL A 448 -8.83 -20.58 0.81
C VAL A 448 -9.22 -21.58 1.90
N PRO A 449 -9.76 -22.78 1.59
CA PRO A 449 -10.09 -23.77 2.62
C PRO A 449 -8.88 -24.31 3.40
N LYS A 450 -7.66 -24.18 2.85
CA LYS A 450 -6.40 -24.67 3.45
C LYS A 450 -5.72 -23.62 4.32
N ILE A 451 -6.11 -22.35 4.23
CA ILE A 451 -5.50 -21.27 5.00
C ILE A 451 -6.07 -21.27 6.42
N GLN A 452 -5.17 -21.28 7.40
CA GLN A 452 -5.55 -21.12 8.81
C GLN A 452 -5.85 -19.64 9.10
N GLY A 453 -7.12 -19.32 9.31
CA GLY A 453 -7.58 -17.96 9.65
C GLY A 453 -8.29 -17.23 8.50
N PRO A 454 -8.79 -16.00 8.73
CA PRO A 454 -9.51 -15.24 7.71
C PRO A 454 -8.57 -14.74 6.62
N VAL A 455 -9.05 -14.77 5.37
CA VAL A 455 -8.37 -14.13 4.23
C VAL A 455 -8.73 -12.64 4.23
N ASP A 456 -7.90 -11.83 4.88
CA ASP A 456 -8.19 -10.41 5.15
C ASP A 456 -7.53 -9.43 4.16
N SER A 457 -6.74 -9.94 3.20
CA SER A 457 -6.03 -9.13 2.22
C SER A 457 -6.95 -8.63 1.08
N PRO A 458 -7.30 -7.32 1.02
CA PRO A 458 -8.15 -6.78 -0.04
C PRO A 458 -7.50 -6.82 -1.43
N ARG A 459 -6.18 -7.01 -1.49
CA ARG A 459 -5.44 -7.08 -2.76
C ARG A 459 -5.78 -8.33 -3.57
N ILE A 460 -6.15 -9.43 -2.92
CA ILE A 460 -6.54 -10.67 -3.62
C ILE A 460 -7.79 -10.38 -4.47
N TYR A 461 -8.82 -9.82 -3.84
CA TYR A 461 -10.06 -9.42 -4.51
C TYR A 461 -9.83 -8.35 -5.58
N LYS A 462 -8.96 -7.36 -5.29
CA LYS A 462 -8.55 -6.36 -6.27
C LYS A 462 -8.01 -7.00 -7.55
N ASP A 463 -7.01 -7.86 -7.40
CA ASP A 463 -6.29 -8.45 -8.52
C ASP A 463 -7.21 -9.35 -9.35
N MET A 464 -8.08 -10.12 -8.69
CA MET A 464 -9.07 -10.96 -9.36
C MET A 464 -10.12 -10.14 -10.13
N ILE A 465 -10.69 -9.10 -9.52
CA ILE A 465 -11.69 -8.25 -10.18
C ILE A 465 -11.06 -7.48 -11.34
N GLU A 466 -9.85 -6.94 -11.19
CA GLU A 466 -9.16 -6.23 -12.29
C GLU A 466 -8.92 -7.13 -13.49
N GLU A 467 -8.64 -8.42 -13.29
CA GLU A 467 -8.49 -9.40 -14.37
C GLU A 467 -9.83 -9.86 -14.96
N MET A 468 -10.91 -9.91 -14.18
CA MET A 468 -12.25 -10.19 -14.74
C MET A 468 -12.73 -9.06 -15.67
N ILE A 469 -12.33 -7.82 -15.40
CA ILE A 469 -12.72 -6.65 -16.22
C ILE A 469 -12.07 -6.68 -17.62
N THR A 470 -10.95 -7.38 -17.80
CA THR A 470 -10.24 -7.47 -19.10
C THR A 470 -10.84 -8.54 -20.02
N SER A 471 -11.71 -9.42 -19.52
CA SER A 471 -12.39 -10.44 -20.32
C SER A 471 -13.33 -9.83 -21.38
N ALA A 472 -13.46 -10.52 -22.51
CA ALA A 472 -14.28 -10.12 -23.64
C ALA A 472 -15.78 -10.29 -23.36
N ASP A 473 -16.16 -11.35 -22.63
CA ASP A 473 -17.54 -11.66 -22.29
C ASP A 473 -18.06 -10.79 -21.14
N LEU A 474 -18.94 -9.84 -21.45
CA LEU A 474 -19.45 -8.88 -20.48
C LEU A 474 -20.35 -9.52 -19.42
N LYS A 475 -21.20 -10.47 -19.81
CA LYS A 475 -22.21 -11.08 -18.94
C LYS A 475 -21.54 -12.00 -17.91
N CYS A 476 -20.62 -12.85 -18.37
CA CYS A 476 -19.82 -13.70 -17.47
C CYS A 476 -18.95 -12.85 -16.54
N SER A 477 -18.32 -11.80 -17.05
CA SER A 477 -17.51 -10.90 -16.23
C SER A 477 -18.33 -10.21 -15.15
N ALA A 478 -19.52 -9.70 -15.49
CA ALA A 478 -20.41 -9.07 -14.52
C ALA A 478 -20.84 -10.05 -13.41
N PHE A 479 -21.21 -11.28 -13.77
CA PHE A 479 -21.54 -12.33 -12.81
C PHE A 479 -20.36 -12.67 -11.90
N MET A 480 -19.16 -12.90 -12.46
CA MET A 480 -17.96 -13.23 -11.68
C MET A 480 -17.55 -12.09 -10.75
N ILE A 481 -17.61 -10.83 -11.21
CA ILE A 481 -17.30 -9.66 -10.38
C ILE A 481 -18.31 -9.53 -9.24
N LYS A 482 -19.60 -9.77 -9.49
CA LYS A 482 -20.64 -9.76 -8.45
C LYS A 482 -20.40 -10.88 -7.41
N GLY A 483 -20.03 -12.07 -7.88
CA GLY A 483 -19.57 -13.18 -7.05
C GLY A 483 -18.37 -12.83 -6.18
N MET A 484 -17.33 -12.21 -6.74
CA MET A 484 -16.16 -11.77 -5.98
C MET A 484 -16.45 -10.64 -4.98
N ILE A 485 -17.36 -9.72 -5.31
CA ILE A 485 -17.85 -8.71 -4.35
C ILE A 485 -18.57 -9.40 -3.18
N HIS A 486 -19.37 -10.43 -3.46
CA HIS A 486 -20.03 -11.23 -2.44
C HIS A 486 -19.02 -11.95 -1.53
N GLU A 487 -18.04 -12.65 -2.12
CA GLU A 487 -16.93 -13.28 -1.38
C GLU A 487 -16.19 -12.29 -0.50
N ALA A 488 -15.79 -11.15 -1.07
CA ALA A 488 -15.06 -10.12 -0.34
C ALA A 488 -15.89 -9.55 0.81
N THR A 489 -17.20 -9.36 0.61
CA THR A 489 -18.11 -8.87 1.65
C THR A 489 -18.15 -9.83 2.85
N MET A 490 -18.12 -11.14 2.61
CA MET A 490 -18.12 -12.16 3.66
C MET A 490 -16.75 -12.32 4.32
N ALA A 491 -15.70 -12.50 3.54
CA ALA A 491 -14.35 -12.74 4.05
C ALA A 491 -13.78 -11.52 4.81
N LEU A 492 -14.00 -10.30 4.29
CA LEU A 492 -13.52 -9.05 4.88
C LEU A 492 -14.51 -8.43 5.87
N LYS A 493 -15.69 -9.03 6.06
CA LYS A 493 -16.79 -8.51 6.89
C LYS A 493 -17.16 -7.06 6.55
N LEU A 494 -17.38 -6.79 5.26
CA LEU A 494 -17.64 -5.43 4.80
C LEU A 494 -19.05 -4.95 5.23
N PRO A 495 -19.20 -3.70 5.68
CA PRO A 495 -20.49 -3.13 6.08
C PRO A 495 -21.41 -2.95 4.87
N ARG A 496 -22.70 -3.27 5.02
CA ARG A 496 -23.71 -3.20 3.94
C ARG A 496 -24.65 -2.00 4.05
N GLU A 497 -24.22 -0.97 4.78
CA GLU A 497 -25.05 0.21 5.06
C GLU A 497 -25.40 0.97 3.79
N ILE A 498 -26.66 1.44 3.72
CA ILE A 498 -27.18 2.32 2.68
C ILE A 498 -27.59 3.64 3.33
N THR A 499 -26.93 4.72 2.95
CA THR A 499 -27.35 6.07 3.34
C THR A 499 -28.60 6.48 2.58
N HIS A 500 -29.63 6.88 3.31
CA HIS A 500 -30.86 7.44 2.77
C HIS A 500 -30.78 8.97 2.84
N TYR A 501 -31.01 9.64 1.72
CA TYR A 501 -31.08 11.10 1.63
C TYR A 501 -32.54 11.56 1.68
N ASP A 502 -32.77 12.77 2.17
CA ASP A 502 -34.11 13.37 2.36
C ASP A 502 -34.97 13.40 1.09
N ASN A 503 -34.36 13.35 -0.09
CA ASN A 503 -35.04 13.33 -1.39
C ASN A 503 -35.38 11.90 -1.88
N GLU A 504 -35.56 10.94 -0.98
CA GLU A 504 -35.78 9.50 -1.26
C GLU A 504 -34.66 8.79 -2.05
N LYS A 505 -33.57 9.50 -2.36
CA LYS A 505 -32.41 8.92 -3.05
C LYS A 505 -31.64 8.04 -2.08
N GLN A 506 -31.27 6.85 -2.53
CA GLN A 506 -30.40 5.94 -1.81
C GLN A 506 -28.97 6.02 -2.34
N SER A 507 -28.00 5.97 -1.44
CA SER A 507 -26.60 5.80 -1.82
C SER A 507 -26.31 4.33 -2.17
N MET A 508 -25.26 4.07 -2.94
CA MET A 508 -24.78 2.68 -3.12
C MET A 508 -24.41 2.05 -1.76
N PRO A 509 -24.56 0.72 -1.59
CA PRO A 509 -24.11 0.02 -0.40
C PRO A 509 -22.62 0.27 -0.08
N GLU A 510 -22.28 0.38 1.20
CA GLU A 510 -20.90 0.71 1.61
C GLU A 510 -19.88 -0.38 1.24
N ASN A 511 -20.24 -1.67 1.29
CA ASN A 511 -19.39 -2.77 0.83
C ASN A 511 -18.98 -2.59 -0.63
N TYR A 512 -19.94 -2.21 -1.50
CA TYR A 512 -19.67 -1.91 -2.89
C TYR A 512 -18.76 -0.69 -3.04
N LYS A 513 -19.01 0.40 -2.30
CA LYS A 513 -18.16 1.60 -2.32
C LYS A 513 -16.72 1.28 -1.86
N ILE A 514 -16.54 0.40 -0.88
CA ILE A 514 -15.22 -0.05 -0.41
C ILE A 514 -14.50 -0.81 -1.53
N ILE A 515 -15.12 -1.82 -2.13
CA ILE A 515 -14.52 -2.57 -3.24
C ILE A 515 -14.22 -1.65 -4.42
N ARG A 516 -15.14 -0.74 -4.76
CA ARG A 516 -14.92 0.25 -5.81
C ARG A 516 -13.71 1.16 -5.54
N ARG A 517 -13.48 1.56 -4.28
CA ARG A 517 -12.28 2.33 -3.89
C ARG A 517 -11.00 1.50 -3.98
N ILE A 518 -11.06 0.21 -3.64
CA ILE A 518 -9.92 -0.73 -3.69
C ILE A 518 -9.51 -1.00 -5.14
N VAL A 519 -10.48 -1.28 -6.01
CA VAL A 519 -10.26 -1.59 -7.45
C VAL A 519 -9.96 -0.32 -8.25
N GLY A 520 -10.63 0.79 -7.94
CA GLY A 520 -10.38 2.09 -8.57
C GLY A 520 -11.10 2.25 -9.92
N ASP A 521 -10.45 2.95 -10.85
CA ASP A 521 -11.07 3.45 -12.08
C ASP A 521 -11.38 2.38 -13.13
N ARG A 522 -10.90 1.15 -12.92
CA ARG A 522 -11.29 -0.03 -13.70
C ARG A 522 -12.75 -0.40 -13.47
N MET A 523 -13.29 -0.17 -12.28
CA MET A 523 -14.73 -0.38 -12.03
C MET A 523 -15.61 0.51 -12.91
N ASP A 524 -15.18 1.75 -13.16
CA ASP A 524 -15.91 2.65 -14.05
C ASP A 524 -15.99 2.11 -15.49
N VAL A 525 -14.99 1.32 -15.92
CA VAL A 525 -14.96 0.72 -17.27
C VAL A 525 -16.04 -0.34 -17.40
N ILE A 526 -16.10 -1.29 -16.47
CA ILE A 526 -17.11 -2.35 -16.51
C ILE A 526 -18.53 -1.79 -16.30
N GLU A 527 -18.71 -0.81 -15.42
CA GLU A 527 -20.00 -0.13 -15.27
C GLU A 527 -20.44 0.57 -16.57
N ALA A 528 -19.53 1.25 -17.26
CA ALA A 528 -19.82 1.87 -18.55
C ALA A 528 -20.22 0.82 -19.60
N LYS A 529 -19.54 -0.34 -19.63
CA LYS A 529 -19.88 -1.43 -20.53
C LYS A 529 -21.29 -2.00 -20.24
N ILE A 530 -21.60 -2.21 -18.96
CA ILE A 530 -22.92 -2.68 -18.52
C ILE A 530 -24.01 -1.66 -18.87
N GLU A 531 -23.79 -0.37 -18.61
CA GLU A 531 -24.77 0.68 -18.95
C GLU A 531 -25.01 0.77 -20.46
N TYR A 532 -23.94 0.65 -21.26
CA TYR A 532 -24.05 0.66 -22.72
C TYR A 532 -24.84 -0.55 -23.21
N SER A 533 -24.45 -1.77 -22.82
CA SER A 533 -25.15 -3.01 -23.17
C SER A 533 -26.62 -2.96 -22.75
N ASN A 534 -26.92 -2.46 -21.55
CA ASN A 534 -28.30 -2.33 -21.07
C ASN A 534 -29.18 -1.37 -21.87
N LYS A 535 -28.55 -0.43 -22.58
CA LYS A 535 -29.27 0.51 -23.44
C LYS A 535 -29.64 -0.09 -24.79
N TYR A 536 -28.89 -1.11 -25.27
CA TYR A 536 -29.00 -1.58 -26.66
C TYR A 536 -29.30 -3.07 -26.83
N SER A 537 -28.82 -3.96 -25.95
CA SER A 537 -28.84 -5.41 -26.19
C SER A 537 -29.43 -6.22 -25.03
N SER A 538 -29.03 -5.93 -23.79
CA SER A 538 -29.22 -6.88 -22.68
C SER A 538 -29.80 -6.28 -21.41
N LYS A 539 -30.09 -7.12 -20.42
CA LYS A 539 -30.48 -6.72 -19.06
C LYS A 539 -29.50 -7.31 -18.06
N ILE A 540 -28.31 -6.73 -17.99
CA ILE A 540 -27.27 -7.08 -17.02
C ILE A 540 -27.52 -6.28 -15.73
N ALA A 541 -27.68 -6.99 -14.61
CA ALA A 541 -27.91 -6.35 -13.32
C ALA A 541 -26.73 -5.45 -12.90
N PRO A 542 -26.97 -4.30 -12.24
CA PRO A 542 -25.89 -3.46 -11.75
C PRO A 542 -25.03 -4.18 -10.69
N LEU A 543 -23.72 -3.98 -10.74
CA LEU A 543 -22.76 -4.64 -9.85
C LEU A 543 -22.92 -4.33 -8.35
N HIS A 544 -23.61 -3.24 -8.01
CA HIS A 544 -23.85 -2.83 -6.62
C HIS A 544 -25.09 -3.46 -6.01
N THR A 545 -25.90 -4.20 -6.79
CA THR A 545 -27.04 -4.95 -6.28
C THR A 545 -26.56 -6.22 -5.57
N GLU A 546 -27.25 -6.65 -4.52
CA GLU A 546 -26.93 -7.94 -3.89
C GLU A 546 -27.22 -9.10 -4.86
N MET A 547 -26.49 -10.21 -4.67
CA MET A 547 -26.78 -11.44 -5.40
C MET A 547 -28.12 -12.01 -4.96
N THR A 548 -28.98 -12.36 -5.91
CA THR A 548 -30.21 -13.11 -5.67
C THR A 548 -29.88 -14.51 -5.15
N GLN A 549 -30.86 -15.20 -4.57
CA GLN A 549 -30.65 -16.58 -4.11
C GLN A 549 -30.24 -17.51 -5.27
N GLN A 550 -30.83 -17.34 -6.45
CA GLN A 550 -30.46 -18.10 -7.65
C GLN A 550 -29.02 -17.82 -8.10
N GLU A 551 -28.60 -16.55 -8.08
CA GLU A 551 -27.20 -16.19 -8.40
C GLU A 551 -26.22 -16.79 -7.39
N LYS A 552 -26.58 -16.85 -6.10
CA LYS A 552 -25.74 -17.47 -5.05
C LYS A 552 -25.59 -18.97 -5.25
N ILE A 553 -26.68 -19.68 -5.54
CA ILE A 553 -26.65 -21.11 -5.85
C ILE A 553 -25.74 -21.36 -7.07
N LYS A 554 -25.95 -20.60 -8.15
CA LYS A 554 -25.13 -20.67 -9.36
C LYS A 554 -23.64 -20.40 -9.08
N TRP A 555 -23.36 -19.45 -8.18
CA TRP A 555 -21.99 -19.13 -7.76
C TRP A 555 -21.35 -20.27 -6.97
N ASP A 556 -22.08 -20.88 -6.05
CA ASP A 556 -21.59 -22.01 -5.26
C ASP A 556 -21.38 -23.28 -6.11
N GLU A 557 -22.23 -23.53 -7.10
CA GLU A 557 -22.01 -24.56 -8.12
C GLU A 557 -20.72 -24.31 -8.91
N MET A 558 -20.50 -23.06 -9.34
CA MET A 558 -19.26 -22.67 -10.02
C MET A 558 -18.02 -22.87 -9.15
N LYS A 559 -18.10 -22.55 -7.85
CA LYS A 559 -17.01 -22.84 -6.90
C LYS A 559 -16.71 -24.33 -6.85
N ALA A 560 -17.73 -25.17 -6.71
CA ALA A 560 -17.57 -26.61 -6.64
C ALA A 560 -16.91 -27.15 -7.92
N MET A 561 -17.36 -26.71 -9.09
CA MET A 561 -16.77 -27.09 -10.38
C MET A 561 -15.28 -26.72 -10.50
N LEU A 562 -14.90 -25.55 -9.98
CA LEU A 562 -13.52 -25.06 -10.02
C LEU A 562 -12.62 -25.65 -8.92
N ALA A 563 -13.20 -26.14 -7.82
CA ALA A 563 -12.50 -26.77 -6.69
C ALA A 563 -12.20 -28.26 -6.91
N ILE A 564 -13.07 -28.99 -7.62
CA ILE A 564 -12.92 -30.44 -7.86
C ILE A 564 -11.82 -30.74 -8.89
N ARG A 565 -11.50 -29.79 -9.78
CA ARG A 565 -10.52 -30.02 -10.85
C ARG A 565 -9.10 -29.84 -10.32
N PRO A 566 -8.20 -30.82 -10.54
CA PRO A 566 -6.81 -30.63 -10.20
C PRO A 566 -6.29 -29.48 -11.05
N THR A 567 -5.72 -28.48 -10.39
CA THR A 567 -5.59 -27.14 -10.96
C THR A 567 -4.71 -27.07 -12.22
N HIS A 568 -3.90 -28.11 -12.47
CA HIS A 568 -3.13 -28.30 -13.71
C HIS A 568 -4.00 -28.53 -14.97
N ARG A 569 -5.25 -29.01 -14.84
CA ARG A 569 -6.17 -29.23 -15.99
C ARG A 569 -6.95 -27.99 -16.41
N LEU A 570 -6.88 -26.88 -15.65
CA LEU A 570 -7.66 -25.65 -15.88
C LEU A 570 -7.00 -24.65 -16.82
N LEU A 571 -5.78 -24.94 -17.27
CA LEU A 571 -5.08 -24.11 -18.26
C LEU A 571 -5.38 -24.50 -19.72
N ALA A 572 -6.01 -25.66 -19.96
CA ALA A 572 -6.19 -26.16 -21.32
C ALA A 572 -7.30 -25.43 -22.08
N ILE A 573 -8.48 -25.24 -21.48
CA ILE A 573 -9.70 -24.67 -22.09
C ILE A 573 -10.56 -24.18 -20.90
N PRO A 574 -11.25 -23.02 -20.91
CA PRO A 574 -12.35 -22.85 -19.95
C PRO A 574 -13.29 -24.00 -20.30
N PRO A 575 -13.56 -24.97 -19.40
CA PRO A 575 -14.36 -26.13 -19.79
C PRO A 575 -15.56 -25.60 -20.54
N GLN A 576 -15.82 -26.07 -21.77
CA GLN A 576 -16.99 -25.60 -22.54
C GLN A 576 -18.22 -25.63 -21.63
N GLU A 577 -18.29 -26.63 -20.75
CA GLU A 577 -19.15 -26.75 -19.57
C GLU A 577 -19.29 -25.51 -18.66
N ILE A 578 -18.24 -24.73 -18.34
CA ILE A 578 -18.33 -23.48 -17.57
C ILE A 578 -18.92 -22.34 -18.42
N LEU A 579 -18.56 -22.27 -19.71
CA LEU A 579 -19.15 -21.28 -20.61
C LEU A 579 -20.63 -21.61 -20.85
N ASP A 580 -20.95 -22.87 -21.16
CA ASP A 580 -22.30 -23.41 -21.27
C ASP A 580 -23.09 -23.20 -19.98
N PHE A 581 -22.46 -23.37 -18.81
CA PHE A 581 -23.07 -23.11 -17.50
C PHE A 581 -23.39 -21.63 -17.28
N LEU A 582 -22.48 -20.73 -17.68
CA LEU A 582 -22.70 -19.29 -17.53
C LEU A 582 -23.64 -18.72 -18.59
N GLY A 583 -23.80 -19.42 -19.71
CA GLY A 583 -24.66 -19.11 -20.85
C GLY A 583 -23.88 -18.47 -22.00
N ASP A 584 -24.61 -18.12 -23.08
CA ASP A 584 -23.98 -17.58 -24.29
C ASP A 584 -23.17 -16.30 -24.00
N PRO A 585 -21.91 -16.24 -24.46
CA PRO A 585 -21.06 -15.08 -24.26
C PRO A 585 -21.64 -13.87 -24.98
N GLU A 586 -21.73 -12.75 -24.27
CA GLU A 586 -22.13 -11.49 -24.88
C GLU A 586 -20.89 -10.63 -25.14
N GLU A 587 -20.37 -10.71 -26.36
CA GLU A 587 -19.34 -9.79 -26.84
C GLU A 587 -20.00 -8.45 -27.16
N VAL A 588 -19.83 -7.48 -26.26
CA VAL A 588 -20.30 -6.11 -26.47
C VAL A 588 -19.11 -5.23 -26.82
N GLU A 589 -19.03 -4.83 -28.08
CA GLU A 589 -18.08 -3.80 -28.50
C GLU A 589 -18.59 -2.42 -28.09
N VAL A 590 -18.00 -1.86 -27.04
CA VAL A 590 -18.41 -0.57 -26.49
C VAL A 590 -17.45 0.51 -26.99
N PRO A 591 -17.94 1.57 -27.66
CA PRO A 591 -17.09 2.66 -28.15
C PRO A 591 -16.25 3.27 -27.03
N THR A 592 -14.95 3.43 -27.27
CA THR A 592 -14.00 3.98 -26.28
C THR A 592 -14.43 5.37 -25.80
N ASP A 593 -15.00 6.19 -26.68
CA ASP A 593 -15.53 7.51 -26.33
C ASP A 593 -16.67 7.45 -25.32
N TYR A 594 -17.50 6.41 -25.35
CA TYR A 594 -18.57 6.21 -24.39
C TYR A 594 -17.99 5.96 -22.99
N ILE A 595 -17.00 5.07 -22.89
CA ILE A 595 -16.30 4.76 -21.64
C ILE A 595 -15.64 6.02 -21.07
N LEU A 596 -14.96 6.81 -21.92
CA LEU A 596 -14.34 8.06 -21.51
C LEU A 596 -15.37 9.10 -21.01
N ARG A 597 -16.51 9.22 -21.68
CA ARG A 597 -17.62 10.10 -21.25
C ARG A 597 -18.18 9.64 -19.90
N TYR A 598 -18.44 8.35 -19.72
CA TYR A 598 -18.90 7.79 -18.44
C TYR A 598 -17.92 8.10 -17.31
N LYS A 599 -16.62 7.82 -17.50
CA LYS A 599 -15.58 8.15 -16.52
C LYS A 599 -15.55 9.65 -16.19
N LYS A 600 -15.72 10.53 -17.19
CA LYS A 600 -15.79 11.99 -16.98
C LYS A 600 -17.00 12.38 -16.12
N ILE A 601 -18.17 11.78 -16.37
CA ILE A 601 -19.39 12.02 -15.59
C ILE A 601 -19.20 11.57 -14.13
N GLN A 602 -18.68 10.35 -13.91
CA GLN A 602 -18.44 9.85 -12.55
C GLN A 602 -17.43 10.74 -11.80
N ARG A 603 -16.33 11.14 -12.44
CA ARG A 603 -15.35 12.07 -11.88
C ARG A 603 -15.99 13.41 -11.49
N LYS A 604 -16.85 13.99 -12.35
CA LYS A 604 -17.59 15.22 -12.03
C LYS A 604 -18.49 15.06 -10.81
N LYS A 605 -19.21 13.93 -10.69
CA LYS A 605 -20.04 13.63 -9.51
C LYS A 605 -19.20 13.58 -8.22
N TYR A 606 -18.06 12.88 -8.25
CA TYR A 606 -17.15 12.81 -7.10
C TYR A 606 -16.53 14.16 -6.76
N GLN A 607 -16.14 14.96 -7.76
CA GLN A 607 -15.61 16.31 -7.56
C GLN A 607 -16.66 17.23 -6.94
N GLY A 608 -17.89 17.22 -7.45
CA GLY A 608 -19.00 18.03 -6.91
C GLY A 608 -19.28 17.70 -5.43
N ALA A 609 -19.32 16.42 -5.07
CA ALA A 609 -19.49 16.01 -3.67
C ALA A 609 -18.35 16.49 -2.76
N ARG A 610 -17.09 16.42 -3.24
CA ARG A 610 -15.92 16.92 -2.50
C ARG A 610 -15.92 18.43 -2.33
N ILE A 611 -16.31 19.15 -3.38
CA ILE A 611 -16.44 20.61 -3.36
C ILE A 611 -17.43 21.03 -2.28
N LYS A 612 -18.64 20.45 -2.30
CA LYS A 612 -19.67 20.73 -1.29
C LYS A 612 -19.19 20.45 0.14
N ALA A 613 -18.50 19.34 0.35
CA ALA A 613 -17.95 19.00 1.67
C ALA A 613 -16.88 20.00 2.15
N ARG A 614 -16.08 20.57 1.24
CA ARG A 614 -15.07 21.59 1.56
C ARG A 614 -15.68 22.95 1.83
N GLU A 615 -16.73 23.30 1.10
CA GLU A 615 -17.48 24.54 1.30
C GLU A 615 -18.08 24.60 2.71
N ASN A 616 -18.74 23.52 3.14
CA ASN A 616 -19.26 23.41 4.51
C ASN A 616 -18.16 23.60 5.56
N LYS A 617 -16.97 22.98 5.34
CA LYS A 617 -15.81 23.10 6.23
C LYS A 617 -15.29 24.53 6.38
N ILE A 618 -15.17 25.23 5.26
CA ILE A 618 -14.70 26.62 5.28
C ILE A 618 -15.74 27.50 6.00
N THR A 619 -17.02 27.28 5.70
CA THR A 619 -18.13 28.10 6.24
C THR A 619 -18.29 27.93 7.75
N GLU A 620 -18.15 26.71 8.26
CA GLU A 620 -18.27 26.41 9.70
C GLU A 620 -16.98 26.73 10.50
N GLY A 621 -15.84 26.87 9.81
CA GLY A 621 -14.51 26.90 10.40
C GLY A 621 -13.91 25.50 10.57
N ILE A 622 -12.64 25.33 10.19
CA ILE A 622 -12.00 24.00 10.06
C ILE A 622 -12.03 23.22 11.38
N ASP A 623 -11.64 23.85 12.49
CA ASP A 623 -11.56 23.18 13.80
C ASP A 623 -12.96 22.84 14.33
N LYS A 624 -13.92 23.77 14.22
CA LYS A 624 -15.32 23.56 14.64
C LYS A 624 -15.98 22.45 13.83
N HIS A 625 -15.82 22.47 12.51
CA HIS A 625 -16.32 21.40 11.64
C HIS A 625 -15.71 20.05 12.00
N THR A 626 -14.38 19.99 12.19
CA THR A 626 -13.68 18.75 12.55
C THR A 626 -14.23 18.17 13.85
N ARG A 627 -14.39 19.01 14.89
CA ARG A 627 -14.95 18.60 16.18
C ARG A 627 -16.39 18.06 16.04
N ASN A 628 -17.26 18.77 15.32
CA ASN A 628 -18.63 18.33 15.07
C ASN A 628 -18.67 17.00 14.30
N HIS A 629 -17.85 16.85 13.26
CA HIS A 629 -17.76 15.64 12.46
C HIS A 629 -17.24 14.44 13.28
N MET A 630 -16.30 14.66 14.21
CA MET A 630 -15.86 13.64 15.17
C MET A 630 -16.99 13.22 16.11
N ILE A 631 -17.81 14.17 16.58
CA ILE A 631 -18.98 13.89 17.42
C ILE A 631 -20.05 13.09 16.64
N GLU A 632 -20.37 13.49 15.42
CA GLU A 632 -21.36 12.82 14.57
C GLU A 632 -21.01 11.36 14.27
N ARG A 633 -19.70 11.08 14.18
CA ARG A 633 -19.15 9.74 13.94
C ARG A 633 -18.82 8.97 15.22
N SER A 634 -19.22 9.49 16.38
CA SER A 634 -18.97 8.89 17.69
C SER A 634 -17.47 8.68 18.01
N ILE A 635 -16.60 9.50 17.41
CA ILE A 635 -15.16 9.48 17.66
C ILE A 635 -14.81 10.29 18.90
N LEU A 636 -15.50 11.42 19.09
CA LEU A 636 -15.42 12.26 20.29
C LEU A 636 -16.76 12.20 21.02
N ALA A 637 -16.72 12.05 22.35
CA ALA A 637 -17.93 12.15 23.15
C ALA A 637 -18.54 13.56 23.04
N ARG A 638 -19.87 13.67 23.07
CA ARG A 638 -20.52 14.97 23.28
C ARG A 638 -20.16 15.44 24.69
N ALA A 639 -19.56 16.62 24.80
CA ALA A 639 -19.56 17.32 26.07
C ALA A 639 -21.02 17.57 26.44
N LEU A 640 -21.44 17.06 27.61
CA LEU A 640 -22.77 17.29 28.17
C LEU A 640 -22.92 18.76 28.59
#